data_AF-A0A4V1SB44-F1
#
_entry.id   AF-A0A4V1SB44-F1
#
_cell.length_a   1.000
_cell.length_b   1.000
_cell.length_c   1.000
_cell.angle_alpha   90.00
_cell.angle_beta   90.00
_cell.angle_gamma   90.00
#
_symmetry.space_group_name_H-M   'P 1'
#
loop_
_entity.id
_entity.type
_entity.pdbx_description
1 polymer ?
#
loop_
_entity_poly.entity_id
_entity_poly.type
_entity_poly.pdbx_seq_one_letter_code
_entity_poly.pdbx_strand_id
1 'polypeptide(L)'
;MASLSRFLSGTLSLLLLAAPARAQFEIKGGASNVLDPRRAGASATVSSEGGVESITVRAGGSGYTAPPAVVVAPPPSGVTATATAEIAGGRVTIIHFTEGSGYSSASPPAVYIAPPVVPTGAPASTPQFAGVANTSATAGAISDAEVDAPDTGRFPRARDTTVPTAPVITVVLGRASFGHSFASGVPLYFMGDEIQRPLVRWDGATTPAGQNYWRSKPVQPGETFASAYTDNLDGKPDPTKPIIAQAKVSVKESSTASSSVQVASVPPTLTTGAMLLGQRVNFISGTTVTLAGNANETIASTNGVEKSFSAYQPSYYSPHADRVFASQPGRVTITWVSAAPDTSLSGESKATFKFRRETFAVSSASRRPAKVIYWTEKGFDGPLVPVPTGRIVRVNPVFNSFVPGMATEYVPVGSNPNPTPGVTPAAEPRTLWFDNQNGPAALHAYNVEGRLLIEYLGSEKQGASGVHNFLGADIVDIKRVAEVATIETKLGERIRPRQEAAQNGDDQLIPSILLNTAQSTLYYGSFIRPDNVSDYYAERENLDPDRIIMYWLDPSDAAIHFLTAPSAPGLSINWPKYKRKYTQIWPAALADYQPVNVPNAGSSAATGPKFAATNLPQLVFQDDPTQKEASVDAQTQRLIVNLSSSADKTNRSLLKFNSSTGPWYVRLYIQSEERLGSPEVPDPDGNGPLNGAPAVYTINDMNADGIADWSANGLAQGSEADPLGGVTKAVVGARLEPPSGAYELGGYVAKGRCYSATAYKDPFTDGVDAAAAGGIIPVNALSTDNELTVWWFRKVQAPGTQFESFHVPAIAARYKV
;
A
#
# COMPACT_ATOMS: atom_id res chain seq x y z
N MET A 1 41.52 45.61 -7.25
CA MET A 1 41.05 44.24 -6.92
C MET A 1 39.54 44.16 -7.09
N ALA A 2 39.07 44.27 -8.32
CA ALA A 2 37.65 44.22 -8.68
C ALA A 2 37.58 43.73 -10.14
N SER A 3 37.61 42.41 -10.36
CA SER A 3 37.41 41.82 -11.70
C SER A 3 37.29 40.28 -11.73
N LEU A 4 37.21 39.56 -10.60
CA LEU A 4 37.19 38.08 -10.63
C LEU A 4 35.99 37.42 -9.94
N SER A 5 34.98 38.17 -9.49
CA SER A 5 33.81 37.63 -8.77
C SER A 5 32.50 37.61 -9.57
N ARG A 6 32.50 37.98 -10.86
CA ARG A 6 31.26 38.09 -11.65
C ARG A 6 30.96 36.95 -12.63
N PHE A 7 31.84 35.95 -12.73
CA PHE A 7 31.61 34.80 -13.64
C PHE A 7 31.00 33.55 -13.00
N LEU A 8 30.76 33.56 -11.67
CA LEU A 8 30.17 32.42 -10.96
C LEU A 8 28.70 32.61 -10.52
N SER A 9 28.13 33.80 -10.71
CA SER A 9 26.73 34.09 -10.31
C SER A 9 25.76 34.21 -11.50
N GLY A 10 26.24 34.12 -12.74
CA GLY A 10 25.41 34.21 -13.95
C GLY A 10 24.71 32.90 -14.35
N THR A 11 25.22 31.75 -13.91
CA THR A 11 24.66 30.43 -14.27
C THR A 11 23.70 29.86 -13.22
N LEU A 12 23.57 30.48 -12.05
CA LEU A 12 22.65 30.02 -11.00
C LEU A 12 21.28 30.72 -11.03
N SER A 13 21.17 31.90 -11.67
CA SER A 13 19.91 32.67 -11.70
C SER A 13 19.02 32.44 -12.93
N LEU A 14 19.46 31.63 -13.92
CA LEU A 14 18.60 31.23 -15.05
C LEU A 14 17.77 29.95 -14.79
N LEU A 15 17.90 29.32 -13.61
CA LEU A 15 17.11 28.14 -13.23
C LEU A 15 15.85 28.47 -12.41
N LEU A 16 15.57 29.75 -12.14
CA LEU A 16 14.51 30.17 -11.20
C LEU A 16 13.28 30.85 -11.86
N LEU A 17 13.11 30.76 -13.17
CA LEU A 17 11.96 31.36 -13.89
C LEU A 17 11.24 30.41 -14.88
N ALA A 18 11.32 29.09 -14.69
CA ALA A 18 10.46 28.16 -15.41
C ALA A 18 9.14 27.92 -14.64
N ALA A 19 8.01 28.09 -15.32
CA ALA A 19 6.67 27.87 -14.79
C ALA A 19 6.48 26.45 -14.21
N PRO A 20 5.64 26.26 -13.17
CA PRO A 20 5.41 24.96 -12.55
C PRO A 20 4.55 24.08 -13.47
N ALA A 21 5.19 23.36 -14.40
CA ALA A 21 4.57 22.18 -14.98
C ALA A 21 4.59 21.07 -13.90
N ARG A 22 3.41 20.77 -13.35
CA ARG A 22 3.20 19.68 -12.40
C ARG A 22 3.64 18.34 -13.02
N ALA A 23 4.83 17.86 -12.67
CA ALA A 23 5.21 16.46 -12.85
C ALA A 23 4.82 15.71 -11.57
N GLN A 24 3.63 15.14 -11.59
CA GLN A 24 3.10 14.26 -10.55
C GLN A 24 3.98 13.00 -10.49
N PHE A 25 4.52 12.72 -9.30
CA PHE A 25 5.07 11.41 -8.95
C PHE A 25 3.94 10.39 -8.98
N GLU A 26 3.88 9.57 -10.03
CA GLU A 26 3.14 8.33 -10.02
C GLU A 26 3.95 7.27 -10.77
N ILE A 27 4.76 6.49 -10.05
CA ILE A 27 5.11 5.13 -10.49
C ILE A 27 4.17 4.19 -9.74
N LYS A 28 2.89 4.22 -10.13
CA LYS A 28 1.98 3.08 -9.97
C LYS A 28 2.12 2.18 -11.19
N GLY A 29 1.86 0.89 -11.00
CA GLY A 29 2.15 -0.18 -11.94
C GLY A 29 1.65 0.07 -13.37
N GLY A 30 2.49 -0.30 -14.35
CA GLY A 30 2.08 -0.39 -15.75
C GLY A 30 2.92 0.39 -16.79
N ALA A 31 4.05 0.99 -16.43
CA ALA A 31 4.90 1.65 -17.43
C ALA A 31 5.57 0.62 -18.36
N SER A 32 5.05 0.50 -19.58
CA SER A 32 5.76 -0.11 -20.69
C SER A 32 6.96 0.77 -21.05
N ASN A 33 8.17 0.22 -20.95
CA ASN A 33 9.39 0.90 -21.36
C ASN A 33 9.30 1.24 -22.86
N VAL A 34 9.15 2.53 -23.18
CA VAL A 34 9.09 3.05 -24.57
C VAL A 34 10.49 3.06 -25.21
N LEU A 35 11.54 2.74 -24.44
CA LEU A 35 12.93 2.61 -24.87
C LEU A 35 13.49 1.23 -24.47
N ASP A 36 12.80 0.14 -24.82
CA ASP A 36 13.50 -1.15 -24.96
C ASP A 36 14.33 -1.05 -26.26
N PRO A 37 15.67 -0.94 -26.22
CA PRO A 37 16.50 -0.79 -27.41
C PRO A 37 16.44 -2.01 -28.36
N ARG A 38 15.74 -3.08 -27.96
CA ARG A 38 15.46 -4.26 -28.78
C ARG A 38 14.19 -4.15 -29.61
N ARG A 39 13.23 -3.28 -29.25
CA ARG A 39 11.96 -3.16 -29.97
C ARG A 39 12.12 -2.30 -31.23
N ALA A 40 11.55 -2.77 -32.34
CA ALA A 40 11.42 -1.97 -33.54
C ALA A 40 10.29 -0.95 -33.39
N GLY A 41 10.43 0.22 -34.02
CA GLY A 41 9.41 1.26 -34.07
C GLY A 41 9.20 1.76 -35.50
N ALA A 42 7.97 2.09 -35.84
CA ALA A 42 7.59 2.62 -37.15
C ALA A 42 6.50 3.68 -37.04
N SER A 43 6.31 4.47 -38.09
CA SER A 43 5.22 5.44 -38.20
C SER A 43 4.58 5.40 -39.57
N ALA A 44 3.26 5.56 -39.62
CA ALA A 44 2.51 5.70 -40.85
C ALA A 44 2.42 7.16 -41.32
N THR A 45 2.40 7.36 -42.63
CA THR A 45 1.98 8.61 -43.30
C THR A 45 0.64 8.38 -43.96
N VAL A 46 -0.28 9.34 -43.87
CA VAL A 46 -1.66 9.21 -44.37
C VAL A 46 -1.94 10.32 -45.39
N SER A 47 -2.57 9.97 -46.51
CA SER A 47 -2.95 10.90 -47.57
C SER A 47 -4.04 11.86 -47.11
N SER A 48 -4.28 12.94 -47.87
CA SER A 48 -5.44 13.82 -47.67
C SER A 48 -6.79 13.12 -47.90
N GLU A 49 -6.79 11.96 -48.58
CA GLU A 49 -7.98 11.15 -48.85
C GLU A 49 -8.21 10.06 -47.78
N GLY A 50 -7.34 10.00 -46.76
CA GLY A 50 -7.50 9.11 -45.60
C GLY A 50 -6.99 7.69 -45.79
N GLY A 51 -6.12 7.45 -46.77
CA GLY A 51 -5.41 6.19 -46.99
C GLY A 51 -3.98 6.21 -46.42
N VAL A 52 -3.48 5.07 -45.93
CA VAL A 52 -2.07 4.96 -45.50
C VAL A 52 -1.16 4.93 -46.73
N GLU A 53 -0.28 5.93 -46.89
CA GLU A 53 0.64 6.05 -48.04
C GLU A 53 2.00 5.37 -47.83
N SER A 54 2.48 5.33 -46.58
CA SER A 54 3.75 4.68 -46.24
C SER A 54 3.81 4.31 -44.76
N ILE A 55 4.56 3.25 -44.43
CA ILE A 55 4.97 2.93 -43.06
C ILE A 55 6.49 2.90 -42.99
N THR A 56 7.07 3.91 -42.34
CA THR A 56 8.53 4.08 -42.24
C THR A 56 9.04 3.53 -40.92
N VAL A 57 10.00 2.60 -40.98
CA VAL A 57 10.72 2.09 -39.81
C VAL A 57 11.65 3.18 -39.28
N ARG A 58 11.40 3.64 -38.05
CA ARG A 58 12.21 4.68 -37.38
C ARG A 58 13.41 4.08 -36.63
N ALA A 59 13.24 2.88 -36.09
CA ALA A 59 14.30 2.09 -35.49
C ALA A 59 14.01 0.61 -35.71
N GLY A 60 14.95 -0.15 -36.28
CA GLY A 60 14.73 -1.58 -36.60
C GLY A 60 14.77 -2.52 -35.40
N GLY A 61 14.98 -2.00 -34.18
CA GLY A 61 15.19 -2.81 -32.98
C GLY A 61 16.42 -3.73 -33.10
N SER A 62 16.48 -4.77 -32.28
CA SER A 62 17.51 -5.82 -32.33
C SER A 62 17.03 -7.11 -31.66
N GLY A 63 17.47 -8.27 -32.16
CA GLY A 63 17.15 -9.58 -31.57
C GLY A 63 15.95 -10.29 -32.18
N TYR A 64 15.43 -9.84 -33.33
CA TYR A 64 14.37 -10.52 -34.06
C TYR A 64 14.92 -11.76 -34.80
N THR A 65 14.45 -12.94 -34.44
CA THR A 65 14.81 -14.22 -35.09
C THR A 65 13.79 -14.67 -36.15
N ALA A 66 12.63 -14.02 -36.18
CA ALA A 66 11.59 -14.16 -37.20
C ALA A 66 10.87 -12.80 -37.38
N PRO A 67 10.21 -12.56 -38.53
CA PRO A 67 9.38 -11.37 -38.73
C PRO A 67 8.36 -11.16 -37.60
N PRO A 68 8.38 -10.02 -36.90
CA PRO A 68 7.39 -9.73 -35.85
C PRO A 68 6.01 -9.41 -36.43
N ALA A 69 4.97 -9.65 -35.63
CA ALA A 69 3.63 -9.16 -35.94
C ALA A 69 3.59 -7.63 -35.93
N VAL A 70 2.98 -7.03 -36.96
CA VAL A 70 2.77 -5.59 -37.07
C VAL A 70 1.27 -5.32 -37.05
N VAL A 71 0.84 -4.44 -36.15
CA VAL A 71 -0.56 -4.02 -36.02
C VAL A 71 -0.65 -2.52 -36.26
N VAL A 72 -1.47 -2.13 -37.24
CA VAL A 72 -1.85 -0.73 -37.44
C VAL A 72 -3.13 -0.50 -36.65
N ALA A 73 -3.17 0.56 -35.84
CA ALA A 73 -4.38 0.93 -35.11
C ALA A 73 -5.57 1.12 -36.07
N PRO A 74 -6.80 0.73 -35.68
CA PRO A 74 -7.97 0.90 -36.53
C PRO A 74 -8.34 2.37 -36.71
N PRO A 75 -8.93 2.76 -37.86
CA PRO A 75 -9.45 4.11 -38.07
C PRO A 75 -10.77 4.32 -37.30
N PRO A 76 -11.21 5.58 -37.05
CA PRO A 76 -12.52 5.86 -36.44
C PRO A 76 -13.71 5.33 -37.25
N SER A 77 -13.56 5.21 -38.56
CA SER A 77 -14.51 4.59 -39.50
C SER A 77 -13.75 4.13 -40.73
N GLY A 78 -14.10 3.00 -41.36
CA GLY A 78 -13.46 2.52 -42.60
C GLY A 78 -12.76 1.16 -42.45
N VAL A 79 -11.78 0.89 -43.32
CA VAL A 79 -11.06 -0.41 -43.36
C VAL A 79 -9.68 -0.27 -42.72
N THR A 80 -9.37 -1.11 -41.73
CA THR A 80 -8.06 -1.11 -41.07
C THR A 80 -6.96 -1.58 -42.02
N ALA A 81 -5.86 -0.84 -42.09
CA ALA A 81 -4.67 -1.26 -42.85
C ALA A 81 -4.01 -2.49 -42.19
N THR A 82 -3.55 -3.45 -43.00
CA THR A 82 -2.79 -4.60 -42.52
C THR A 82 -1.31 -4.45 -42.85
N ALA A 83 -0.41 -4.99 -42.02
CA ALA A 83 1.02 -4.85 -42.23
C ALA A 83 1.82 -6.11 -41.82
N THR A 84 2.94 -6.34 -42.50
CA THR A 84 3.90 -7.42 -42.22
C THR A 84 5.32 -6.86 -42.22
N ALA A 85 6.17 -7.32 -41.30
CA ALA A 85 7.57 -6.91 -41.23
C ALA A 85 8.50 -7.80 -42.08
N GLU A 86 9.60 -7.23 -42.56
CA GLU A 86 10.74 -7.94 -43.09
C GLU A 86 11.95 -7.74 -42.15
N ILE A 87 12.76 -8.79 -41.97
CA ILE A 87 13.93 -8.74 -41.10
C ILE A 87 15.21 -9.05 -41.87
N ALA A 88 16.29 -8.33 -41.57
CA ALA A 88 17.65 -8.65 -42.01
C ALA A 88 18.64 -8.35 -40.88
N GLY A 89 19.61 -9.24 -40.65
CA GLY A 89 20.62 -9.06 -39.60
C GLY A 89 20.07 -8.92 -38.17
N GLY A 90 18.91 -9.53 -37.88
CA GLY A 90 18.27 -9.49 -36.56
C GLY A 90 17.49 -8.21 -36.25
N ARG A 91 17.20 -7.39 -37.26
CA ARG A 91 16.48 -6.11 -37.16
C ARG A 91 15.35 -6.05 -38.17
N VAL A 92 14.27 -5.32 -37.86
CA VAL A 92 13.21 -4.97 -38.83
C VAL A 92 13.74 -3.93 -39.80
N THR A 93 13.70 -4.23 -41.09
CA THR A 93 14.23 -3.36 -42.15
C THR A 93 13.12 -2.69 -42.96
N ILE A 94 12.03 -3.41 -43.23
CA ILE A 94 10.92 -2.95 -44.07
C ILE A 94 9.59 -3.36 -43.43
N ILE A 95 8.56 -2.54 -43.60
CA ILE A 95 7.16 -2.92 -43.31
C ILE A 95 6.38 -2.84 -44.62
N HIS A 96 5.90 -4.01 -45.05
CA HIS A 96 4.95 -4.14 -46.14
C HIS A 96 3.55 -3.90 -45.58
N PHE A 97 2.70 -3.16 -46.29
CA PHE A 97 1.35 -2.86 -45.85
C PHE A 97 0.33 -3.01 -46.97
N THR A 98 -0.92 -3.22 -46.60
CA THR A 98 -2.09 -3.11 -47.47
C THR A 98 -2.85 -1.87 -47.07
N GLU A 99 -3.24 -1.07 -48.05
CA GLU A 99 -3.95 0.18 -47.82
C GLU A 99 -5.23 -0.06 -47.01
N GLY A 100 -5.44 0.78 -45.99
CA GLY A 100 -6.70 0.92 -45.28
C GLY A 100 -7.31 2.29 -45.57
N SER A 101 -8.55 2.52 -45.13
CA SER A 101 -9.32 3.73 -45.42
C SER A 101 -9.94 4.34 -44.17
N GLY A 102 -10.12 5.66 -44.19
CA GLY A 102 -10.78 6.43 -43.12
C GLY A 102 -9.86 6.88 -41.98
N TYR A 103 -8.55 6.92 -42.25
CA TYR A 103 -7.56 7.52 -41.38
C TYR A 103 -7.48 9.05 -41.56
N SER A 104 -6.88 9.76 -40.60
CA SER A 104 -6.69 11.22 -40.66
C SER A 104 -5.20 11.57 -40.77
N SER A 105 -4.84 12.45 -41.70
CA SER A 105 -3.47 12.98 -41.82
C SER A 105 -3.07 13.86 -40.63
N ALA A 106 -4.04 14.46 -39.93
CA ALA A 106 -3.81 15.22 -38.69
C ALA A 106 -3.55 14.32 -37.47
N SER A 107 -3.93 13.04 -37.55
CA SER A 107 -3.69 12.05 -36.48
C SER A 107 -3.43 10.67 -37.11
N PRO A 108 -2.21 10.42 -37.63
CA PRO A 108 -1.88 9.16 -38.29
C PRO A 108 -1.95 7.98 -37.31
N PRO A 109 -2.27 6.77 -37.80
CA PRO A 109 -2.47 5.62 -36.94
C PRO A 109 -1.17 5.19 -36.25
N ALA A 110 -1.29 4.76 -35.00
CA ALA A 110 -0.19 4.13 -34.29
C ALA A 110 0.15 2.78 -34.94
N VAL A 111 1.43 2.55 -35.22
CA VAL A 111 1.95 1.28 -35.74
C VAL A 111 2.68 0.56 -34.60
N TYR A 112 2.11 -0.56 -34.17
CA TYR A 112 2.67 -1.40 -33.12
C TYR A 112 3.41 -2.58 -33.74
N ILE A 113 4.70 -2.72 -33.42
CA ILE A 113 5.51 -3.89 -33.79
C ILE A 113 5.72 -4.73 -32.55
N ALA A 114 5.38 -6.02 -32.62
CA ALA A 114 5.59 -6.95 -31.52
C ALA A 114 7.06 -6.98 -31.08
N PRO A 115 7.35 -7.17 -29.78
CA PRO A 115 8.73 -7.33 -29.30
C PRO A 115 9.38 -8.58 -29.90
N PRO A 116 10.72 -8.62 -30.02
CA PRO A 116 11.41 -9.84 -30.42
C PRO A 116 11.12 -10.96 -29.41
N VAL A 117 10.96 -12.19 -29.91
CA VAL A 117 10.84 -13.37 -29.05
C VAL A 117 12.13 -13.47 -28.26
N VAL A 118 12.06 -13.25 -26.94
CA VAL A 118 13.21 -13.41 -26.06
C VAL A 118 13.61 -14.88 -26.14
N PRO A 119 14.84 -15.22 -26.57
CA PRO A 119 15.29 -16.59 -26.50
C PRO A 119 15.12 -17.06 -25.06
N THR A 120 14.38 -18.15 -24.85
CA THR A 120 14.26 -18.82 -23.54
C THR A 120 15.54 -19.57 -23.15
N GLY A 121 16.68 -19.15 -23.70
CA GLY A 121 18.01 -19.64 -23.35
C GLY A 121 18.68 -18.73 -22.31
N ALA A 122 19.60 -19.31 -21.54
CA ALA A 122 20.35 -18.61 -20.50
C ALA A 122 20.94 -17.28 -21.03
N PRO A 123 20.89 -16.18 -20.25
CA PRO A 123 21.45 -14.91 -20.68
C PRO A 123 22.96 -15.07 -20.88
N ALA A 124 23.44 -14.68 -22.06
CA ALA A 124 24.85 -14.48 -22.30
C ALA A 124 25.35 -13.32 -21.44
N SER A 125 26.39 -13.57 -20.64
CA SER A 125 27.01 -12.57 -19.78
C SER A 125 27.79 -11.53 -20.59
N THR A 126 27.32 -10.28 -20.62
CA THR A 126 28.15 -9.05 -20.71
C THR A 126 27.33 -7.85 -20.19
N PRO A 127 27.96 -6.79 -19.64
CA PRO A 127 27.41 -6.04 -18.51
C PRO A 127 26.52 -4.86 -18.93
N GLN A 128 25.39 -4.64 -18.24
CA GLN A 128 24.76 -3.32 -18.19
C GLN A 128 23.82 -3.17 -16.99
N PHE A 129 24.03 -2.11 -16.21
CA PHE A 129 23.34 -1.75 -14.98
C PHE A 129 21.88 -1.37 -15.27
N ALA A 130 20.91 -2.03 -14.62
CA ALA A 130 19.50 -1.65 -14.70
C ALA A 130 18.79 -1.89 -13.36
N GLY A 131 18.86 -0.92 -12.45
CA GLY A 131 17.91 -0.84 -11.33
C GLY A 131 18.37 -0.04 -10.12
N VAL A 132 17.62 1.00 -9.77
CA VAL A 132 17.69 1.74 -8.49
C VAL A 132 16.37 1.49 -7.74
N ALA A 133 16.42 1.13 -6.46
CA ALA A 133 15.27 1.01 -5.55
C ALA A 133 15.74 1.25 -4.09
N ASN A 134 14.83 1.65 -3.20
CA ASN A 134 15.16 2.10 -1.84
C ASN A 134 15.25 0.92 -0.83
N THR A 135 16.37 0.81 -0.09
CA THR A 135 16.52 -0.08 1.09
C THR A 135 17.43 0.59 2.15
N SER A 136 17.41 0.13 3.41
CA SER A 136 18.17 0.71 4.55
C SER A 136 19.55 0.08 4.82
N ALA A 137 20.11 -0.72 3.90
CA ALA A 137 21.39 -1.38 4.11
C ALA A 137 22.59 -0.51 3.65
N THR A 138 23.62 -0.39 4.50
CA THR A 138 24.92 0.17 4.13
C THR A 138 25.84 -0.95 3.64
N ALA A 139 26.64 -0.69 2.60
CA ALA A 139 27.75 -1.57 2.27
C ALA A 139 28.89 -1.29 3.27
N GLY A 140 29.24 -2.27 4.11
CA GLY A 140 30.33 -2.16 5.08
C GLY A 140 31.69 -1.81 4.45
N ALA A 141 32.64 -1.34 5.27
CA ALA A 141 33.98 -0.92 4.81
C ALA A 141 34.79 -2.11 4.23
N ILE A 142 35.53 -1.85 3.16
CA ILE A 142 36.38 -2.82 2.45
C ILE A 142 37.82 -2.72 2.99
N SER A 143 38.52 -3.85 3.13
CA SER A 143 39.95 -3.86 3.49
C SER A 143 40.83 -3.60 2.26
N ASP A 144 41.92 -2.86 2.45
CA ASP A 144 42.85 -2.48 1.38
C ASP A 144 43.68 -3.65 0.82
N ALA A 145 43.52 -4.85 1.39
CA ALA A 145 44.35 -6.03 1.13
C ALA A 145 44.05 -6.76 -0.20
N GLU A 146 42.92 -6.47 -0.86
CA GLU A 146 42.45 -7.19 -2.07
C GLU A 146 42.40 -6.31 -3.34
N VAL A 147 43.01 -5.12 -3.30
CA VAL A 147 42.97 -4.13 -4.40
C VAL A 147 43.73 -4.61 -5.64
N ASP A 148 44.75 -5.46 -5.50
CA ASP A 148 45.61 -5.88 -6.62
C ASP A 148 45.30 -7.27 -7.19
N ALA A 149 44.25 -7.96 -6.72
CA ALA A 149 43.98 -9.32 -7.16
C ALA A 149 43.15 -9.34 -8.48
N PRO A 150 43.71 -9.87 -9.59
CA PRO A 150 43.09 -9.79 -10.92
C PRO A 150 41.80 -10.60 -11.06
N ASP A 151 41.63 -11.67 -10.26
CA ASP A 151 40.55 -12.66 -10.40
C ASP A 151 39.61 -12.75 -9.17
N THR A 152 39.96 -12.10 -8.05
CA THR A 152 39.18 -12.17 -6.81
C THR A 152 38.59 -10.82 -6.37
N GLY A 153 39.00 -9.71 -7.00
CA GLY A 153 38.58 -8.41 -6.51
C GLY A 153 37.15 -7.98 -6.90
N ARG A 154 36.48 -7.25 -5.99
CA ARG A 154 35.08 -6.78 -6.07
C ARG A 154 34.86 -5.49 -6.89
N PHE A 155 33.59 -5.23 -7.24
CA PHE A 155 33.06 -4.17 -8.11
C PHE A 155 32.24 -3.13 -7.31
N PRO A 156 32.06 -1.89 -7.83
CA PRO A 156 32.59 -1.35 -9.07
C PRO A 156 34.09 -0.96 -8.95
N ARG A 157 34.83 -1.26 -10.01
CA ARG A 157 36.27 -0.96 -10.17
C ARG A 157 36.53 -0.40 -11.57
N ALA A 158 37.52 0.48 -11.69
CA ALA A 158 38.12 0.84 -12.96
C ALA A 158 39.48 0.12 -13.10
N ARG A 159 39.75 -0.43 -14.28
CA ARG A 159 41.05 -1.02 -14.61
C ARG A 159 41.66 -0.26 -15.78
N ASP A 160 42.94 0.05 -15.69
CA ASP A 160 43.74 0.42 -16.85
C ASP A 160 44.14 -0.86 -17.59
N THR A 161 43.83 -0.94 -18.88
CA THR A 161 44.04 -2.11 -19.73
C THR A 161 45.11 -1.87 -20.81
N THR A 162 45.84 -0.75 -20.71
CA THR A 162 46.92 -0.40 -21.66
C THR A 162 48.05 -1.43 -21.70
N VAL A 163 48.20 -2.27 -20.67
CA VAL A 163 49.09 -3.44 -20.66
C VAL A 163 48.24 -4.73 -20.45
N PRO A 164 47.92 -5.49 -21.51
CA PRO A 164 46.99 -6.63 -21.45
C PRO A 164 47.43 -7.76 -20.51
N THR A 165 48.72 -7.88 -20.26
CA THR A 165 49.32 -8.92 -19.41
C THR A 165 49.40 -8.54 -17.93
N ALA A 166 49.10 -7.29 -17.57
CA ALA A 166 49.15 -6.79 -16.19
C ALA A 166 48.22 -5.57 -16.00
N PRO A 167 46.88 -5.77 -16.02
CA PRO A 167 45.93 -4.68 -15.83
C PRO A 167 46.02 -4.12 -14.40
N VAL A 168 46.27 -2.82 -14.28
CA VAL A 168 46.36 -2.13 -12.98
C VAL A 168 44.98 -1.62 -12.57
N ILE A 169 44.59 -1.83 -11.31
CA ILE A 169 43.35 -1.28 -10.78
C ILE A 169 43.57 0.20 -10.47
N THR A 170 42.82 1.07 -11.14
CA THR A 170 42.99 2.53 -11.00
C THR A 170 42.03 3.16 -9.99
N VAL A 171 40.84 2.58 -9.80
CA VAL A 171 39.85 3.04 -8.82
C VAL A 171 39.01 1.86 -8.33
N VAL A 172 38.71 1.77 -7.03
CA VAL A 172 37.74 0.84 -6.43
C VAL A 172 36.81 1.61 -5.49
N LEU A 173 35.51 1.30 -5.50
CA LEU A 173 34.57 1.88 -4.54
C LEU A 173 34.83 1.32 -3.13
N GLY A 174 35.35 2.15 -2.22
CA GLY A 174 35.70 1.73 -0.85
C GLY A 174 34.52 1.62 0.14
N ARG A 175 33.44 2.40 -0.05
CA ARG A 175 32.20 2.34 0.75
C ARG A 175 31.02 2.97 0.00
N ALA A 176 29.80 2.50 0.28
CA ALA A 176 28.56 3.16 -0.15
C ALA A 176 27.58 3.25 1.02
N SER A 177 27.12 4.47 1.32
CA SER A 177 26.15 4.77 2.37
C SER A 177 24.71 4.89 1.87
N PHE A 178 24.49 4.70 0.57
CA PHE A 178 23.19 4.74 -0.11
C PHE A 178 23.23 3.84 -1.36
N GLY A 179 22.09 3.26 -1.75
CA GLY A 179 21.96 2.37 -2.92
C GLY A 179 22.03 0.87 -2.58
N HIS A 180 21.84 0.01 -3.60
CA HIS A 180 21.86 -1.46 -3.46
C HIS A 180 23.28 -2.03 -3.28
N SER A 181 23.39 -3.28 -2.82
CA SER A 181 24.64 -4.03 -2.95
C SER A 181 25.02 -4.20 -4.42
N PHE A 182 26.21 -3.70 -4.80
CA PHE A 182 26.72 -3.81 -6.15
C PHE A 182 27.12 -5.27 -6.44
N ALA A 183 26.39 -5.93 -7.34
CA ALA A 183 26.81 -7.21 -7.91
C ALA A 183 27.54 -6.98 -9.24
N SER A 184 28.56 -7.78 -9.54
CA SER A 184 29.25 -7.71 -10.83
C SER A 184 28.41 -8.39 -11.92
N GLY A 185 27.90 -7.61 -12.87
CA GLY A 185 27.09 -8.12 -14.00
C GLY A 185 25.58 -8.04 -13.77
N VAL A 186 24.80 -8.39 -14.81
CA VAL A 186 23.33 -8.49 -14.71
C VAL A 186 22.99 -9.65 -13.78
N PRO A 187 22.17 -9.44 -12.72
CA PRO A 187 21.71 -10.54 -11.88
C PRO A 187 21.02 -11.60 -12.72
N LEU A 188 21.49 -12.85 -12.60
CA LEU A 188 20.84 -14.00 -13.25
C LEU A 188 19.50 -14.31 -12.56
N TYR A 189 19.43 -14.07 -11.25
CA TYR A 189 18.27 -14.33 -10.42
C TYR A 189 17.91 -13.11 -9.57
N PHE A 190 16.63 -12.91 -9.33
CA PHE A 190 16.13 -12.00 -8.30
C PHE A 190 16.05 -12.72 -6.94
N MET A 191 16.03 -11.96 -5.84
CA MET A 191 15.75 -12.53 -4.53
C MET A 191 14.41 -13.29 -4.56
N GLY A 192 14.43 -14.55 -4.11
CA GLY A 192 13.29 -15.47 -4.12
C GLY A 192 13.10 -16.27 -5.40
N ASP A 193 13.85 -16.01 -6.47
CA ASP A 193 13.78 -16.83 -7.67
C ASP A 193 14.30 -18.24 -7.39
N GLU A 194 13.72 -19.22 -8.09
CA GLU A 194 14.26 -20.56 -8.12
C GLU A 194 15.53 -20.61 -8.98
N ILE A 195 16.63 -21.03 -8.37
CA ILE A 195 17.89 -21.26 -9.05
C ILE A 195 17.80 -22.61 -9.78
N GLN A 196 17.78 -22.55 -11.11
CA GLN A 196 17.63 -23.72 -11.96
C GLN A 196 18.92 -24.53 -12.01
N ARG A 197 18.76 -25.84 -12.21
CA ARG A 197 19.88 -26.77 -12.48
C ARG A 197 20.52 -26.40 -13.83
N PRO A 198 21.81 -26.72 -14.05
CA PRO A 198 22.46 -26.44 -15.31
C PRO A 198 21.78 -27.17 -16.46
N LEU A 199 21.54 -26.46 -17.57
CA LEU A 199 20.98 -27.04 -18.78
C LEU A 199 21.97 -27.93 -19.54
N VAL A 200 23.26 -27.80 -19.25
CA VAL A 200 24.35 -28.53 -19.90
C VAL A 200 24.98 -29.55 -18.94
N ARG A 201 25.69 -30.51 -19.51
CA ARG A 201 26.43 -31.53 -18.74
C ARG A 201 27.70 -30.93 -18.11
N TRP A 202 28.40 -31.74 -17.33
CA TRP A 202 29.62 -31.36 -16.60
C TRP A 202 30.77 -30.92 -17.51
N ASP A 203 30.81 -31.44 -18.73
CA ASP A 203 31.80 -31.16 -19.77
C ASP A 203 31.51 -29.86 -20.54
N GLY A 204 30.35 -29.24 -20.30
CA GLY A 204 29.91 -28.05 -21.01
C GLY A 204 29.44 -28.29 -22.45
N ALA A 205 29.20 -29.54 -22.84
CA ALA A 205 28.65 -29.86 -24.15
C ALA A 205 27.27 -29.18 -24.35
N THR A 206 27.02 -28.69 -25.56
CA THR A 206 25.76 -28.02 -25.94
C THR A 206 24.55 -28.95 -25.99
N THR A 207 24.79 -30.26 -25.89
CA THR A 207 23.71 -31.24 -25.75
C THR A 207 23.10 -31.08 -24.35
N PRO A 208 21.78 -30.83 -24.24
CA PRO A 208 21.17 -30.61 -22.94
C PRO A 208 21.41 -31.79 -22.00
N ALA A 209 21.72 -31.48 -20.75
CA ALA A 209 21.62 -32.45 -19.67
C ALA A 209 20.17 -32.95 -19.62
N GLY A 210 19.98 -34.26 -19.52
CA GLY A 210 18.63 -34.80 -19.31
C GLY A 210 18.02 -34.21 -18.04
N GLN A 211 16.68 -34.12 -17.96
CA GLN A 211 15.97 -33.46 -16.84
C GLN A 211 16.43 -33.92 -15.44
N ASN A 212 16.88 -35.17 -15.31
CA ASN A 212 17.31 -35.77 -14.04
C ASN A 212 18.83 -36.00 -13.97
N TYR A 213 19.60 -35.40 -14.87
CA TYR A 213 21.06 -35.55 -14.88
C TYR A 213 21.69 -34.97 -13.60
N TRP A 214 21.30 -33.74 -13.23
CA TRP A 214 21.74 -33.08 -12.01
C TRP A 214 20.83 -33.42 -10.84
N ARG A 215 21.43 -33.67 -9.68
CA ARG A 215 20.71 -33.78 -8.40
C ARG A 215 20.00 -32.45 -8.08
N SER A 216 18.80 -32.54 -7.47
CA SER A 216 18.04 -31.37 -7.00
C SER A 216 18.80 -30.57 -5.95
N LYS A 217 19.37 -31.28 -4.98
CA LYS A 217 20.20 -30.74 -3.91
C LYS A 217 21.63 -30.50 -4.41
N PRO A 218 22.15 -29.27 -4.40
CA PRO A 218 23.56 -29.01 -4.68
C PRO A 218 24.48 -29.73 -3.69
N VAL A 219 25.78 -29.80 -4.00
CA VAL A 219 26.79 -30.30 -3.06
C VAL A 219 26.72 -29.50 -1.77
N GLN A 220 26.67 -30.18 -0.62
CA GLN A 220 26.67 -29.53 0.69
C GLN A 220 28.07 -29.45 1.30
N PRO A 221 28.36 -28.46 2.16
CA PRO A 221 29.61 -28.43 2.92
C PRO A 221 29.80 -29.71 3.75
N GLY A 222 30.91 -30.41 3.52
CA GLY A 222 31.27 -31.66 4.21
C GLY A 222 30.80 -32.93 3.52
N GLU A 223 30.05 -32.81 2.43
CA GLU A 223 29.61 -33.96 1.66
C GLU A 223 30.78 -34.63 0.93
N THR A 224 30.93 -35.94 1.11
CA THR A 224 31.93 -36.78 0.44
C THR A 224 31.27 -37.69 -0.58
N PHE A 225 32.06 -38.11 -1.58
CA PHE A 225 31.59 -38.94 -2.68
C PHE A 225 32.52 -40.13 -2.84
N ALA A 226 31.95 -41.34 -2.96
CA ALA A 226 32.74 -42.58 -3.04
C ALA A 226 33.63 -42.66 -4.30
N SER A 227 33.23 -41.99 -5.38
CA SER A 227 34.02 -41.86 -6.60
C SER A 227 33.65 -40.55 -7.31
N ALA A 228 34.60 -39.62 -7.43
CA ALA A 228 34.35 -38.25 -7.90
C ALA A 228 35.39 -37.83 -8.95
N TYR A 229 34.92 -37.17 -10.00
CA TYR A 229 35.79 -36.52 -10.99
C TYR A 229 35.81 -35.01 -10.73
N THR A 230 36.96 -34.48 -10.32
CA THR A 230 37.10 -33.08 -9.86
C THR A 230 38.03 -32.23 -10.70
N ASP A 231 38.67 -32.79 -11.72
CA ASP A 231 39.66 -32.09 -12.55
C ASP A 231 39.06 -30.93 -13.36
N ASN A 232 37.74 -30.95 -13.59
CA ASN A 232 37.01 -29.88 -14.26
C ASN A 232 36.60 -28.73 -13.33
N LEU A 233 36.85 -28.85 -12.02
CA LEU A 233 36.56 -27.79 -11.07
C LEU A 233 37.80 -26.92 -10.85
N ASP A 234 37.59 -25.62 -10.71
CA ASP A 234 38.66 -24.70 -10.32
C ASP A 234 39.30 -25.14 -9.00
N GLY A 235 40.64 -25.17 -9.00
CA GLY A 235 41.45 -25.63 -7.88
C GLY A 235 41.60 -27.14 -7.74
N LYS A 236 40.93 -27.95 -8.59
CA LYS A 236 41.02 -29.43 -8.65
C LYS A 236 41.00 -30.08 -7.26
N PRO A 237 39.88 -29.95 -6.51
CA PRO A 237 39.80 -30.45 -5.14
C PRO A 237 40.06 -31.96 -5.10
N ASP A 238 40.75 -32.40 -4.06
CA ASP A 238 41.03 -33.82 -3.81
C ASP A 238 39.71 -34.63 -3.78
N PRO A 239 39.51 -35.60 -4.70
CA PRO A 239 38.26 -36.33 -4.82
C PRO A 239 37.96 -37.24 -3.61
N THR A 240 38.95 -37.47 -2.73
CA THR A 240 38.77 -38.22 -1.48
C THR A 240 38.29 -37.36 -0.31
N LYS A 241 38.26 -36.04 -0.49
CA LYS A 241 37.84 -35.06 0.52
C LYS A 241 36.48 -34.45 0.15
N PRO A 242 35.82 -33.78 1.12
CA PRO A 242 34.62 -33.02 0.80
C PRO A 242 34.88 -31.99 -0.29
N ILE A 243 34.06 -32.00 -1.35
CA ILE A 243 34.18 -31.09 -2.50
C ILE A 243 34.01 -29.63 -2.05
N ILE A 244 33.13 -29.41 -1.07
CA ILE A 244 33.02 -28.16 -0.32
C ILE A 244 33.47 -28.47 1.10
N ALA A 245 34.60 -27.91 1.52
CA ALA A 245 35.12 -28.12 2.86
C ALA A 245 34.19 -27.52 3.92
N GLN A 246 34.06 -28.20 5.06
CA GLN A 246 33.49 -27.60 6.25
C GLN A 246 34.53 -26.68 6.90
N ALA A 247 34.07 -25.56 7.42
CA ALA A 247 34.89 -24.72 8.27
C ALA A 247 34.98 -25.34 9.66
N LYS A 248 35.99 -24.93 10.44
CA LYS A 248 36.22 -25.45 11.79
C LYS A 248 36.11 -24.35 12.82
N VAL A 249 35.58 -24.70 13.98
CA VAL A 249 35.57 -23.85 15.18
C VAL A 249 36.03 -24.68 16.37
N SER A 250 36.83 -24.08 17.26
CA SER A 250 37.22 -24.73 18.51
C SER A 250 36.13 -24.51 19.57
N VAL A 251 35.42 -25.57 19.93
CA VAL A 251 34.34 -25.55 20.94
C VAL A 251 34.93 -25.90 22.31
N LYS A 252 34.77 -25.01 23.28
CA LYS A 252 35.18 -25.24 24.67
C LYS A 252 34.08 -25.94 25.48
N GLU A 253 32.84 -25.51 25.31
CA GLU A 253 31.71 -26.07 26.06
C GLU A 253 30.45 -26.22 25.18
N SER A 254 29.74 -27.34 25.31
CA SER A 254 28.41 -27.59 24.73
C SER A 254 27.68 -28.66 25.54
N SER A 255 26.35 -28.77 25.39
CA SER A 255 25.56 -29.78 26.11
C SER A 255 24.33 -30.22 25.32
N THR A 256 23.96 -31.50 25.42
CA THR A 256 22.70 -32.03 24.89
C THR A 256 21.45 -31.54 25.62
N ALA A 257 21.61 -30.81 26.72
CA ALA A 257 20.55 -30.16 27.48
C ALA A 257 20.49 -28.64 27.28
N SER A 258 21.38 -28.05 26.47
CA SER A 258 21.46 -26.60 26.27
C SER A 258 21.70 -26.24 24.80
N SER A 259 21.09 -25.15 24.36
CA SER A 259 21.37 -24.55 23.05
C SER A 259 22.60 -23.63 23.05
N SER A 260 23.20 -23.36 24.20
CA SER A 260 24.37 -22.49 24.32
C SER A 260 25.68 -23.26 24.15
N VAL A 261 26.56 -22.74 23.29
CA VAL A 261 27.87 -23.32 22.98
C VAL A 261 28.94 -22.24 23.17
N GLN A 262 29.95 -22.51 23.99
CA GLN A 262 31.12 -21.63 24.12
C GLN A 262 32.21 -22.05 23.15
N VAL A 263 32.68 -21.12 22.33
CA VAL A 263 33.80 -21.34 21.40
C VAL A 263 35.04 -20.58 21.86
N ALA A 264 36.24 -21.01 21.46
CA ALA A 264 37.47 -20.32 21.81
C ALA A 264 37.58 -18.93 21.15
N SER A 265 37.13 -18.85 19.90
CA SER A 265 36.95 -17.63 19.10
C SER A 265 35.94 -17.94 18.01
N VAL A 266 35.25 -16.92 17.50
CA VAL A 266 34.32 -17.06 16.38
C VAL A 266 35.08 -16.82 15.08
N PRO A 267 35.27 -17.84 14.22
CA PRO A 267 35.87 -17.64 12.91
C PRO A 267 35.00 -16.71 12.05
N PRO A 268 35.57 -15.88 11.14
CA PRO A 268 34.79 -15.00 10.28
C PRO A 268 33.73 -15.71 9.42
N THR A 269 33.94 -17.00 9.15
CA THR A 269 33.02 -17.85 8.39
C THR A 269 31.89 -18.46 9.23
N LEU A 270 32.03 -18.46 10.56
CA LEU A 270 30.97 -18.89 11.48
C LEU A 270 29.98 -17.74 11.64
N THR A 271 28.96 -17.78 10.81
CA THR A 271 27.88 -16.79 10.76
C THR A 271 26.58 -17.41 11.24
N THR A 272 25.62 -16.56 11.60
CA THR A 272 24.25 -17.00 11.86
C THR A 272 23.68 -17.70 10.63
N GLY A 273 23.01 -18.83 10.84
CA GLY A 273 22.55 -19.75 9.81
C GLY A 273 23.48 -20.93 9.52
N ALA A 274 24.73 -20.93 9.97
CA ALA A 274 25.61 -22.09 9.90
C ALA A 274 25.04 -23.30 10.67
N MET A 275 25.37 -24.54 10.30
CA MET A 275 25.06 -25.70 11.16
C MET A 275 26.29 -26.10 11.96
N LEU A 276 26.17 -26.09 13.29
CA LEU A 276 27.19 -26.50 14.26
C LEU A 276 26.55 -27.45 15.28
N LEU A 277 27.22 -28.57 15.59
CA LEU A 277 26.75 -29.56 16.57
C LEU A 277 25.29 -30.03 16.32
N GLY A 278 24.98 -30.29 15.04
CA GLY A 278 23.68 -30.80 14.60
C GLY A 278 22.55 -29.77 14.59
N GLN A 279 22.82 -28.51 14.97
CA GLN A 279 21.81 -27.47 15.04
C GLN A 279 22.22 -26.23 14.25
N ARG A 280 21.22 -25.44 13.86
CA ARG A 280 21.44 -24.15 13.22
C ARG A 280 21.93 -23.13 14.24
N VAL A 281 22.97 -22.38 13.91
CA VAL A 281 23.44 -21.24 14.69
C VAL A 281 22.46 -20.10 14.51
N ASN A 282 21.77 -19.72 15.57
CA ASN A 282 20.81 -18.61 15.52
C ASN A 282 21.44 -17.28 15.90
N PHE A 283 22.35 -17.28 16.89
CA PHE A 283 22.97 -16.09 17.44
C PHE A 283 24.44 -16.31 17.75
N ILE A 284 25.23 -15.24 17.67
CA ILE A 284 26.62 -15.22 18.11
C ILE A 284 26.82 -13.93 18.91
N SER A 285 27.22 -14.05 20.17
CA SER A 285 27.56 -12.93 21.05
C SER A 285 28.90 -13.19 21.72
N GLY A 286 29.91 -12.39 21.36
CA GLY A 286 31.29 -12.64 21.78
C GLY A 286 31.72 -14.05 21.37
N THR A 287 32.06 -14.88 22.36
CA THR A 287 32.44 -16.29 22.17
C THR A 287 31.30 -17.29 22.39
N THR A 288 30.08 -16.79 22.64
CA THR A 288 28.90 -17.64 22.86
C THR A 288 28.11 -17.77 21.55
N VAL A 289 27.87 -19.01 21.15
CA VAL A 289 27.06 -19.39 19.99
C VAL A 289 25.76 -20.00 20.50
N THR A 290 24.61 -19.46 20.11
CA THR A 290 23.29 -20.01 20.45
C THR A 290 22.73 -20.79 19.28
N LEU A 291 22.40 -22.05 19.52
CA LEU A 291 21.84 -23.00 18.56
C LEU A 291 20.30 -22.94 18.53
N ALA A 292 19.69 -23.44 17.47
CA ALA A 292 18.23 -23.54 17.31
C ALA A 292 17.58 -24.62 18.19
N GLY A 293 18.39 -25.53 18.72
CA GLY A 293 18.01 -26.55 19.69
C GLY A 293 19.24 -26.94 20.50
N ASN A 294 19.14 -27.99 21.30
CA ASN A 294 20.27 -28.45 22.09
C ASN A 294 21.36 -29.05 21.19
N ALA A 295 22.63 -28.87 21.58
CA ALA A 295 23.75 -29.47 20.87
C ALA A 295 23.59 -30.99 20.79
N ASN A 296 24.06 -31.63 19.72
CA ASN A 296 24.02 -33.08 19.62
C ASN A 296 25.10 -33.80 20.46
N GLU A 297 26.01 -33.04 21.08
CA GLU A 297 27.16 -33.55 21.82
C GLU A 297 27.47 -32.64 23.02
N THR A 298 27.85 -33.25 24.14
CA THR A 298 28.33 -32.54 25.33
C THR A 298 29.85 -32.46 25.29
N ILE A 299 30.39 -31.24 25.38
CA ILE A 299 31.83 -30.94 25.34
C ILE A 299 32.16 -30.10 26.56
N ALA A 300 33.27 -30.40 27.23
CA ALA A 300 33.87 -29.56 28.26
C ALA A 300 35.39 -29.69 28.16
N SER A 301 36.06 -28.69 27.60
CA SER A 301 37.50 -28.70 27.33
C SER A 301 38.12 -27.32 27.47
N THR A 302 39.12 -27.20 28.35
CA THR A 302 39.90 -25.96 28.55
C THR A 302 40.67 -25.56 27.29
N ASN A 303 41.16 -26.54 26.53
CA ASN A 303 41.93 -26.33 25.29
C ASN A 303 41.03 -26.22 24.04
N GLY A 304 39.73 -26.48 24.19
CA GLY A 304 38.77 -26.57 23.10
C GLY A 304 38.89 -27.86 22.28
N VAL A 305 37.82 -28.22 21.59
CA VAL A 305 37.73 -29.37 20.68
C VAL A 305 37.34 -28.83 19.31
N GLU A 306 38.13 -29.13 18.27
CA GLU A 306 37.77 -28.74 16.90
C GLU A 306 36.48 -29.44 16.47
N LYS A 307 35.50 -28.64 16.06
CA LYS A 307 34.26 -29.11 15.46
C LYS A 307 34.06 -28.48 14.10
N SER A 308 33.68 -29.32 13.15
CA SER A 308 33.32 -28.87 11.81
C SER A 308 31.93 -28.22 11.83
N PHE A 309 31.77 -27.17 11.05
CA PHE A 309 30.49 -26.54 10.80
C PHE A 309 30.32 -26.26 9.31
N SER A 310 29.06 -26.25 8.85
CA SER A 310 28.74 -25.80 7.50
C SER A 310 28.57 -24.29 7.52
N ALA A 311 29.50 -23.56 6.88
CA ALA A 311 29.37 -22.12 6.73
C ALA A 311 28.11 -21.79 5.93
N TYR A 312 27.53 -20.63 6.25
CA TYR A 312 26.37 -20.12 5.56
C TYR A 312 26.57 -20.14 4.03
N GLN A 313 25.61 -20.70 3.30
CA GLN A 313 25.62 -20.74 1.84
C GLN A 313 24.80 -19.58 1.29
N PRO A 314 25.29 -18.82 0.29
CA PRO A 314 24.56 -17.69 -0.30
C PRO A 314 23.37 -18.11 -1.18
N SER A 315 23.03 -19.41 -1.21
CA SER A 315 21.81 -19.97 -1.77
C SER A 315 21.16 -20.90 -0.75
N TYR A 316 19.84 -21.05 -0.82
CA TYR A 316 19.08 -21.90 0.08
C TYR A 316 18.46 -23.08 -0.67
N TYR A 317 18.86 -24.30 -0.32
CA TYR A 317 18.14 -25.49 -0.76
C TYR A 317 17.00 -25.77 0.22
N SER A 318 15.76 -25.74 -0.27
CA SER A 318 14.57 -26.13 0.47
C SER A 318 14.37 -27.65 0.38
N PRO A 319 14.52 -28.41 1.48
CA PRO A 319 14.17 -29.83 1.48
C PRO A 319 12.65 -30.05 1.35
N HIS A 320 11.85 -29.02 1.63
CA HIS A 320 10.39 -29.06 1.57
C HIS A 320 9.89 -29.00 0.12
N ALA A 321 10.49 -28.11 -0.67
CA ALA A 321 10.19 -27.92 -2.09
C ALA A 321 11.02 -28.82 -3.03
N ASP A 322 12.16 -29.36 -2.57
CA ASP A 322 13.18 -30.03 -3.41
C ASP A 322 13.76 -29.08 -4.48
N ARG A 323 13.99 -27.82 -4.08
CA ARG A 323 14.33 -26.69 -4.97
C ARG A 323 15.38 -25.79 -4.31
N VAL A 324 16.14 -25.08 -5.13
CA VAL A 324 17.12 -24.08 -4.66
C VAL A 324 16.56 -22.69 -4.90
N PHE A 325 16.62 -21.84 -3.89
CA PHE A 325 16.17 -20.46 -3.96
C PHE A 325 17.32 -19.47 -3.78
N ALA A 326 17.20 -18.35 -4.47
CA ALA A 326 18.04 -17.17 -4.28
C ALA A 326 17.65 -16.46 -2.97
N SER A 327 18.31 -16.83 -1.87
CA SER A 327 18.02 -16.32 -0.51
C SER A 327 18.96 -15.21 -0.03
N GLN A 328 19.97 -14.85 -0.84
CA GLN A 328 20.90 -13.78 -0.51
C GLN A 328 21.31 -13.00 -1.77
N PRO A 329 21.29 -11.65 -1.73
CA PRO A 329 21.81 -10.85 -2.82
C PRO A 329 23.34 -10.85 -2.89
N GLY A 330 23.87 -10.62 -4.09
CA GLY A 330 25.31 -10.58 -4.36
C GLY A 330 25.79 -11.78 -5.18
N ARG A 331 27.10 -12.04 -5.16
CA ARG A 331 27.72 -13.16 -5.88
C ARG A 331 27.41 -14.48 -5.18
N VAL A 332 26.76 -15.39 -5.89
CA VAL A 332 26.40 -16.73 -5.43
C VAL A 332 27.17 -17.76 -6.24
N THR A 333 27.80 -18.71 -5.56
CA THR A 333 28.48 -19.85 -6.18
C THR A 333 27.76 -21.13 -5.77
N ILE A 334 27.38 -21.96 -6.74
CA ILE A 334 26.76 -23.27 -6.52
C ILE A 334 27.61 -24.33 -7.18
N THR A 335 27.80 -25.46 -6.49
CA THR A 335 28.40 -26.66 -7.09
C THR A 335 27.32 -27.73 -7.23
N TRP A 336 26.96 -28.04 -8.47
CA TRP A 336 26.03 -29.11 -8.84
C TRP A 336 26.76 -30.44 -8.93
N VAL A 337 26.04 -31.53 -8.69
CA VAL A 337 26.53 -32.91 -8.80
C VAL A 337 25.54 -33.77 -9.56
N SER A 338 26.05 -34.70 -10.38
CA SER A 338 25.22 -35.65 -11.10
C SER A 338 24.36 -36.48 -10.13
N ALA A 339 23.15 -36.84 -10.55
CA ALA A 339 22.21 -37.60 -9.71
C ALA A 339 22.73 -39.01 -9.39
N ALA A 340 23.54 -39.57 -10.29
CA ALA A 340 24.24 -40.84 -10.15
C ALA A 340 25.65 -40.72 -10.74
N PRO A 341 26.60 -41.58 -10.31
CA PRO A 341 27.89 -41.67 -10.98
C PRO A 341 27.70 -42.23 -12.40
N ASP A 342 28.49 -41.74 -13.36
CA ASP A 342 28.45 -42.17 -14.76
C ASP A 342 29.87 -42.32 -15.34
N THR A 343 29.97 -42.91 -16.55
CA THR A 343 31.23 -43.09 -17.29
C THR A 343 31.34 -42.14 -18.48
N SER A 344 30.80 -40.92 -18.35
CA SER A 344 30.74 -39.97 -19.49
C SER A 344 32.08 -39.28 -19.79
N LEU A 345 33.11 -39.45 -18.95
CA LEU A 345 34.46 -39.01 -19.25
C LEU A 345 35.14 -39.97 -20.23
N SER A 346 35.78 -39.44 -21.27
CA SER A 346 36.50 -40.26 -22.25
C SER A 346 37.62 -41.08 -21.59
N GLY A 347 37.63 -42.39 -21.84
CA GLY A 347 38.61 -43.32 -21.27
C GLY A 347 38.29 -43.80 -19.84
N GLU A 348 37.14 -43.41 -19.28
CA GLU A 348 36.73 -43.79 -17.93
C GLU A 348 36.08 -45.19 -17.90
N SER A 349 36.61 -46.08 -17.06
CA SER A 349 36.09 -47.44 -16.85
C SER A 349 35.32 -47.62 -15.53
N LYS A 350 35.47 -46.69 -14.59
CA LYS A 350 34.76 -46.67 -13.29
C LYS A 350 33.86 -45.46 -13.25
N ALA A 351 32.58 -45.66 -12.94
CA ALA A 351 31.63 -44.56 -12.86
C ALA A 351 31.99 -43.59 -11.72
N THR A 352 32.04 -42.29 -12.04
CA THR A 352 32.30 -41.21 -11.05
C THR A 352 31.15 -40.21 -11.04
N PHE A 353 30.95 -39.57 -9.88
CA PHE A 353 30.11 -38.37 -9.80
C PHE A 353 30.76 -37.23 -10.57
N LYS A 354 29.93 -36.53 -11.34
CA LYS A 354 30.34 -35.38 -12.15
C LYS A 354 29.85 -34.09 -11.52
N PHE A 355 30.66 -33.03 -11.61
CA PHE A 355 30.36 -31.77 -10.94
C PHE A 355 30.37 -30.61 -11.92
N ARG A 356 29.63 -29.55 -11.59
CA ARG A 356 29.70 -28.27 -12.31
C ARG A 356 29.56 -27.15 -11.31
N ARG A 357 30.53 -26.23 -11.30
CA ARG A 357 30.49 -25.04 -10.47
C ARG A 357 30.00 -23.86 -11.31
N GLU A 358 28.98 -23.19 -10.81
CA GLU A 358 28.41 -21.99 -11.43
C GLU A 358 28.53 -20.82 -10.46
N THR A 359 28.85 -19.66 -11.00
CA THR A 359 28.91 -18.41 -10.24
C THR A 359 28.10 -17.37 -10.97
N PHE A 360 27.17 -16.72 -10.27
CA PHE A 360 26.31 -15.70 -10.84
C PHE A 360 25.93 -14.66 -9.79
N ALA A 361 25.30 -13.57 -10.22
CA ALA A 361 24.78 -12.53 -9.34
C ALA A 361 23.29 -12.75 -9.02
N VAL A 362 22.92 -12.51 -7.77
CA VAL A 362 21.54 -12.41 -7.28
C VAL A 362 21.23 -10.96 -6.94
N SER A 363 20.08 -10.47 -7.40
CA SER A 363 19.61 -9.10 -7.13
C SER A 363 19.08 -8.95 -5.70
N SER A 364 19.25 -7.77 -5.11
CA SER A 364 18.54 -7.37 -3.88
C SER A 364 17.04 -7.14 -4.13
N ALA A 365 16.66 -6.83 -5.37
CA ALA A 365 15.27 -6.77 -5.78
C ALA A 365 14.67 -8.18 -5.90
N SER A 366 13.36 -8.28 -5.67
CA SER A 366 12.57 -9.48 -5.93
C SER A 366 11.72 -9.26 -7.18
N ARG A 367 11.54 -10.32 -7.98
CA ARG A 367 10.60 -10.28 -9.12
C ARG A 367 9.15 -10.30 -8.65
N ARG A 368 8.90 -11.04 -7.56
CA ARG A 368 7.61 -11.09 -6.87
C ARG A 368 7.49 -9.92 -5.89
N PRO A 369 6.31 -9.29 -5.73
CA PRO A 369 6.11 -8.26 -4.74
C PRO A 369 6.48 -8.75 -3.34
N ALA A 370 7.34 -8.00 -2.65
CA ALA A 370 7.67 -8.29 -1.26
C ALA A 370 6.50 -7.88 -0.35
N LYS A 371 6.22 -8.71 0.65
CA LYS A 371 5.36 -8.38 1.78
C LYS A 371 6.13 -7.51 2.77
N VAL A 372 5.43 -6.77 3.62
CA VAL A 372 6.06 -5.92 4.63
C VAL A 372 5.58 -6.32 6.02
N ILE A 373 6.52 -6.46 6.96
CA ILE A 373 6.25 -6.58 8.39
C ILE A 373 6.97 -5.47 9.13
N TYR A 374 6.31 -4.92 10.14
CA TYR A 374 6.88 -3.89 11.01
C TYR A 374 7.31 -4.50 12.35
N TRP A 375 8.21 -3.85 13.08
CA TRP A 375 8.58 -4.34 14.41
C TRP A 375 7.36 -4.38 15.33
N THR A 376 7.21 -5.49 16.05
CA THR A 376 6.01 -5.85 16.83
C THR A 376 6.24 -5.84 18.34
N GLU A 377 7.49 -5.71 18.78
CA GLU A 377 7.90 -5.88 20.19
C GLU A 377 8.37 -4.58 20.84
N LYS A 378 8.54 -4.59 22.17
CA LYS A 378 9.30 -3.60 22.95
C LYS A 378 8.93 -2.13 22.68
N GLY A 379 7.63 -1.86 22.52
CA GLY A 379 7.07 -0.51 22.35
C GLY A 379 6.90 -0.08 20.89
N PHE A 380 7.27 -0.91 19.92
CA PHE A 380 6.85 -0.74 18.53
C PHE A 380 5.41 -1.21 18.36
N ASP A 381 4.68 -0.54 17.47
CA ASP A 381 3.24 -0.72 17.29
C ASP A 381 2.85 -1.40 15.97
N GLY A 382 3.80 -2.06 15.33
CA GLY A 382 3.53 -2.93 14.18
C GLY A 382 2.56 -4.04 14.58
N PRO A 383 1.49 -4.29 13.81
CA PRO A 383 0.60 -5.39 14.11
C PRO A 383 1.31 -6.72 13.83
N LEU A 384 1.00 -7.73 14.65
CA LEU A 384 1.34 -9.11 14.36
C LEU A 384 0.74 -9.51 13.01
N VAL A 385 1.43 -10.35 12.25
CA VAL A 385 0.90 -10.89 10.99
C VAL A 385 0.25 -12.25 11.29
N PRO A 386 -1.08 -12.34 11.38
CA PRO A 386 -1.75 -13.59 11.74
C PRO A 386 -1.59 -14.61 10.60
N VAL A 387 -1.26 -15.84 10.98
CA VAL A 387 -1.09 -16.96 10.05
C VAL A 387 -2.25 -17.94 10.28
N PRO A 388 -3.11 -18.17 9.26
CA PRO A 388 -4.23 -19.10 9.40
C PRO A 388 -3.77 -20.51 9.78
N THR A 389 -4.35 -21.05 10.85
CA THR A 389 -4.06 -22.39 11.34
C THR A 389 -4.84 -23.46 10.54
N GLY A 390 -4.38 -24.71 10.62
CA GLY A 390 -4.98 -25.85 9.93
C GLY A 390 -4.14 -26.34 8.76
N ARG A 391 -3.95 -25.50 7.72
CA ARG A 391 -3.05 -25.85 6.60
C ARG A 391 -1.60 -25.50 6.88
N ILE A 392 -1.34 -24.30 7.39
CA ILE A 392 0.01 -23.89 7.77
C ILE A 392 0.28 -24.41 9.18
N VAL A 393 1.28 -25.27 9.32
CA VAL A 393 1.73 -25.81 10.60
C VAL A 393 2.97 -25.06 11.08
N ARG A 394 3.81 -24.59 10.14
CA ARG A 394 5.06 -23.88 10.44
C ARG A 394 5.34 -22.83 9.37
N VAL A 395 5.93 -21.71 9.78
CA VAL A 395 6.59 -20.78 8.87
C VAL A 395 8.09 -20.84 9.12
N ASN A 396 8.88 -20.94 8.05
CA ASN A 396 10.33 -21.07 8.10
C ASN A 396 11.00 -19.82 7.50
N PRO A 397 11.53 -18.90 8.33
CA PRO A 397 12.35 -17.80 7.85
C PRO A 397 13.74 -18.27 7.37
N VAL A 398 14.09 -17.92 6.14
CA VAL A 398 15.39 -18.22 5.53
C VAL A 398 16.31 -17.01 5.70
N PHE A 399 16.98 -16.94 6.84
CA PHE A 399 17.90 -15.85 7.16
C PHE A 399 19.16 -15.85 6.29
N ASN A 400 19.80 -14.69 6.17
CA ASN A 400 21.01 -14.49 5.38
C ASN A 400 22.06 -13.66 6.13
N SER A 401 23.22 -13.40 5.52
CA SER A 401 24.29 -12.67 6.18
C SER A 401 23.95 -11.20 6.53
N PHE A 402 22.92 -10.63 5.91
CA PHE A 402 22.47 -9.25 6.16
C PHE A 402 21.37 -9.18 7.23
N VAL A 403 20.58 -10.24 7.37
CA VAL A 403 19.47 -10.31 8.31
C VAL A 403 19.59 -11.62 9.09
N PRO A 404 20.27 -11.63 10.25
CA PRO A 404 20.46 -12.82 11.07
C PRO A 404 19.14 -13.25 11.74
N GLY A 405 19.10 -14.47 12.26
CA GLY A 405 17.92 -14.98 13.00
C GLY A 405 17.75 -14.41 14.40
N MET A 406 18.87 -14.01 14.98
CA MET A 406 18.93 -13.28 16.23
C MET A 406 19.97 -12.18 16.12
N ALA A 407 19.73 -11.07 16.81
CA ALA A 407 20.61 -9.93 16.88
C ALA A 407 20.60 -9.33 18.27
N THR A 408 21.53 -8.41 18.53
CA THR A 408 21.47 -7.58 19.73
C THR A 408 20.17 -6.78 19.75
N GLU A 409 19.54 -6.70 20.91
CA GLU A 409 18.31 -5.93 21.11
C GLU A 409 18.50 -4.48 20.67
N TYR A 410 17.46 -3.91 20.08
CA TYR A 410 17.50 -2.53 19.62
C TYR A 410 17.56 -1.57 20.81
N VAL A 411 18.61 -0.75 20.86
CA VAL A 411 18.74 0.32 21.85
C VAL A 411 18.40 1.65 21.16
N PRO A 412 17.29 2.30 21.54
CA PRO A 412 16.96 3.62 21.02
C PRO A 412 18.07 4.63 21.34
N VAL A 413 18.33 5.56 20.41
CA VAL A 413 19.25 6.67 20.67
C VAL A 413 18.73 7.48 21.86
N GLY A 414 19.60 7.74 22.84
CA GLY A 414 19.23 8.44 24.08
C GLY A 414 18.59 7.56 25.14
N SER A 415 18.49 6.24 24.92
CA SER A 415 18.09 5.30 25.97
C SER A 415 19.13 5.31 27.11
N ASN A 416 18.66 5.44 28.35
CA ASN A 416 19.48 5.37 29.55
C ASN A 416 19.01 4.20 30.43
N PRO A 417 19.29 2.95 30.04
CA PRO A 417 18.77 1.77 30.72
C PRO A 417 19.27 1.73 32.17
N ASN A 418 18.36 1.48 33.11
CA ASN A 418 18.70 1.40 34.54
C ASN A 418 19.68 0.23 34.76
N PRO A 419 20.90 0.47 35.27
CA PRO A 419 21.95 -0.55 35.35
C PRO A 419 21.75 -1.57 36.47
N THR A 420 20.62 -1.55 37.20
CA THR A 420 20.39 -2.47 38.32
C THR A 420 20.28 -3.92 37.84
N PRO A 421 21.21 -4.82 38.23
CA PRO A 421 21.12 -6.24 37.89
C PRO A 421 19.85 -6.85 38.49
N GLY A 422 19.04 -7.52 37.66
CA GLY A 422 17.82 -8.22 38.09
C GLY A 422 16.49 -7.47 37.93
N VAL A 423 16.52 -6.21 37.44
CA VAL A 423 15.30 -5.44 37.11
C VAL A 423 15.17 -5.17 35.60
N THR A 424 16.10 -5.66 34.79
CA THR A 424 16.06 -5.54 33.34
C THR A 424 15.02 -6.51 32.76
N PRO A 425 14.07 -6.07 31.92
CA PRO A 425 13.18 -6.96 31.20
C PRO A 425 13.97 -8.00 30.40
N ALA A 426 13.43 -9.21 30.27
CA ALA A 426 14.05 -10.25 29.43
C ALA A 426 14.27 -9.72 28.01
N ALA A 427 15.51 -9.83 27.51
CA ALA A 427 15.86 -9.36 26.17
C ALA A 427 15.09 -10.14 25.10
N GLU A 428 14.72 -9.48 24.00
CA GLU A 428 14.16 -10.14 22.81
C GLU A 428 15.19 -10.13 21.67
N PRO A 429 16.00 -11.19 21.52
CA PRO A 429 17.05 -11.23 20.51
C PRO A 429 16.54 -11.70 19.15
N ARG A 430 15.32 -12.23 19.01
CA ARG A 430 14.83 -12.79 17.73
C ARG A 430 14.50 -11.68 16.73
N THR A 431 14.84 -11.91 15.47
CA THR A 431 14.64 -10.93 14.39
C THR A 431 13.31 -11.08 13.66
N LEU A 432 12.99 -12.29 13.19
CA LEU A 432 11.71 -12.64 12.59
C LEU A 432 11.39 -14.06 13.01
N TRP A 433 10.24 -14.31 13.62
CA TRP A 433 9.87 -15.66 14.03
C TRP A 433 8.38 -15.89 13.92
N PHE A 434 8.04 -17.16 13.82
CA PHE A 434 6.67 -17.64 13.90
C PHE A 434 6.41 -18.17 15.30
N ASP A 435 5.42 -17.62 15.97
CA ASP A 435 4.93 -18.13 17.23
C ASP A 435 3.56 -18.78 17.00
N ASN A 436 3.41 -20.01 17.46
CA ASN A 436 2.14 -20.75 17.49
C ASN A 436 1.93 -21.46 18.85
N GLN A 437 2.72 -21.09 19.85
CA GLN A 437 2.72 -21.70 21.19
C GLN A 437 2.26 -20.70 22.25
N ASN A 438 2.56 -19.42 22.10
CA ASN A 438 2.29 -18.37 23.09
C ASN A 438 1.22 -17.36 22.62
N GLY A 439 0.19 -17.84 21.93
CA GLY A 439 -0.90 -17.00 21.42
C GLY A 439 -1.44 -17.49 20.08
N PRO A 440 -2.28 -16.68 19.41
CA PRO A 440 -2.69 -16.93 18.04
C PRO A 440 -1.46 -17.06 17.13
N ALA A 441 -1.49 -18.01 16.20
CA ALA A 441 -0.39 -18.25 15.28
C ALA A 441 -0.08 -16.98 14.47
N ALA A 442 1.12 -16.44 14.62
CA ALA A 442 1.50 -15.18 13.99
C ALA A 442 3.00 -15.05 13.74
N LEU A 443 3.37 -14.20 12.77
CA LEU A 443 4.74 -13.73 12.61
C LEU A 443 4.96 -12.46 13.45
N HIS A 444 6.11 -12.45 14.10
CA HIS A 444 6.64 -11.34 14.89
C HIS A 444 7.96 -10.88 14.27
N ALA A 445 8.28 -9.60 14.41
CA ALA A 445 9.55 -9.06 13.95
C ALA A 445 10.11 -8.04 14.93
N TYR A 446 11.43 -7.98 15.05
CA TYR A 446 12.10 -7.01 15.91
C TYR A 446 13.58 -6.84 15.51
N ASN A 447 14.25 -5.84 16.11
CA ASN A 447 15.70 -5.57 16.18
C ASN A 447 16.53 -5.40 14.89
N VAL A 448 16.14 -5.97 13.75
CA VAL A 448 16.86 -5.83 12.48
C VAL A 448 15.88 -5.49 11.36
N GLU A 449 16.30 -4.61 10.45
CA GLU A 449 15.61 -4.35 9.18
C GLU A 449 16.28 -5.11 8.03
N GLY A 450 15.50 -5.48 7.02
CA GLY A 450 16.04 -6.07 5.80
C GLY A 450 15.07 -7.03 5.13
N ARG A 451 15.58 -7.79 4.15
CA ARG A 451 14.77 -8.65 3.28
C ARG A 451 15.11 -10.12 3.46
N LEU A 452 14.08 -10.95 3.62
CA LEU A 452 14.17 -12.39 3.80
C LEU A 452 13.22 -13.15 2.86
N LEU A 453 13.54 -14.41 2.60
CA LEU A 453 12.59 -15.40 2.08
C LEU A 453 11.94 -16.11 3.28
N ILE A 454 10.64 -16.36 3.23
CA ILE A 454 9.94 -17.21 4.20
C ILE A 454 9.19 -18.32 3.47
N GLU A 455 9.12 -19.50 4.07
CA GLU A 455 8.33 -20.62 3.56
C GLU A 455 7.14 -20.93 4.46
N TYR A 456 6.00 -21.22 3.86
CA TYR A 456 4.81 -21.72 4.53
C TYR A 456 4.76 -23.23 4.38
N LEU A 457 4.74 -23.93 5.50
CA LEU A 457 4.90 -25.38 5.57
C LEU A 457 3.67 -26.02 6.20
N GLY A 458 3.18 -27.08 5.56
CA GLY A 458 2.09 -27.91 6.04
C GLY A 458 2.54 -29.06 6.94
N SER A 459 1.76 -30.12 6.97
CA SER A 459 2.10 -31.35 7.71
C SER A 459 3.44 -31.94 7.26
N GLU A 460 4.09 -32.64 8.18
CA GLU A 460 5.30 -33.41 7.89
C GLU A 460 5.00 -34.52 6.87
N LYS A 461 5.91 -34.74 5.91
CA LYS A 461 5.78 -35.77 4.88
C LYS A 461 5.98 -37.14 5.52
N GLN A 462 5.09 -38.07 5.21
CA GLN A 462 5.18 -39.44 5.72
C GLN A 462 6.51 -40.08 5.30
N GLY A 463 7.26 -40.61 6.26
CA GLY A 463 8.53 -41.30 6.02
C GLY A 463 9.76 -40.39 5.89
N ALA A 464 9.63 -39.07 6.04
CA ALA A 464 10.76 -38.13 6.00
C ALA A 464 10.80 -37.27 7.26
N SER A 465 11.77 -37.53 8.15
CA SER A 465 11.95 -36.77 9.39
C SER A 465 12.33 -35.31 9.10
N GLY A 466 11.57 -34.38 9.67
CA GLY A 466 11.78 -32.93 9.57
C GLY A 466 11.41 -32.30 8.23
N VAL A 467 10.87 -33.06 7.27
CA VAL A 467 10.51 -32.53 5.94
C VAL A 467 9.00 -32.33 5.83
N HIS A 468 8.59 -31.07 5.75
CA HIS A 468 7.19 -30.70 5.59
C HIS A 468 6.73 -30.56 4.13
N ASN A 469 5.41 -30.61 3.93
CA ASN A 469 4.75 -30.23 2.69
C ASN A 469 4.95 -28.73 2.42
N PHE A 470 5.58 -28.38 1.30
CA PHE A 470 5.73 -26.99 0.88
C PHE A 470 4.40 -26.46 0.34
N LEU A 471 3.84 -25.43 0.96
CA LEU A 471 2.59 -24.81 0.53
C LEU A 471 2.82 -23.56 -0.33
N GLY A 472 3.90 -22.84 -0.05
CA GLY A 472 4.29 -21.63 -0.76
C GLY A 472 5.41 -20.89 -0.02
N ALA A 473 5.86 -19.78 -0.59
CA ALA A 473 6.84 -18.89 0.01
C ALA A 473 6.58 -17.44 -0.40
N ASP A 474 7.15 -16.51 0.36
CA ASP A 474 7.11 -15.08 0.08
C ASP A 474 8.46 -14.43 0.38
N ILE A 475 8.69 -13.28 -0.27
CA ILE A 475 9.73 -12.34 0.15
C ILE A 475 9.11 -11.35 1.14
N VAL A 476 9.80 -11.12 2.26
CA VAL A 476 9.35 -10.24 3.34
C VAL A 476 10.40 -9.16 3.60
N ASP A 477 9.96 -7.91 3.60
CA ASP A 477 10.70 -6.75 4.09
C ASP A 477 10.35 -6.49 5.55
N ILE A 478 11.34 -6.61 6.43
CA ILE A 478 11.26 -6.21 7.82
C ILE A 478 11.64 -4.74 7.92
N LYS A 479 10.74 -3.93 8.45
CA LYS A 479 10.93 -2.50 8.65
C LYS A 479 10.69 -2.14 10.11
N ARG A 480 11.38 -1.11 10.60
CA ARG A 480 11.24 -0.66 11.99
C ARG A 480 9.90 0.02 12.25
N VAL A 481 9.49 0.94 11.38
CA VAL A 481 8.22 1.69 11.50
C VAL A 481 7.52 1.82 10.16
N ALA A 482 6.20 1.93 10.20
CA ALA A 482 5.37 2.19 9.03
C ALA A 482 5.35 3.68 8.68
N GLU A 483 5.24 3.97 7.39
CA GLU A 483 4.93 5.31 6.91
C GLU A 483 3.49 5.66 7.31
N VAL A 484 3.32 6.85 7.87
CA VAL A 484 2.05 7.34 8.39
C VAL A 484 1.56 8.49 7.52
N ALA A 485 0.29 8.43 7.14
CA ALA A 485 -0.44 9.56 6.58
C ALA A 485 -1.67 9.87 7.43
N THR A 486 -1.99 11.15 7.55
CA THR A 486 -3.22 11.63 8.20
C THR A 486 -4.32 11.77 7.16
N ILE A 487 -5.49 11.23 7.45
CA ILE A 487 -6.68 11.28 6.61
C ILE A 487 -7.75 12.08 7.34
N GLU A 488 -8.33 13.05 6.65
CA GLU A 488 -9.47 13.80 7.14
C GLU A 488 -10.75 13.08 6.70
N THR A 489 -11.60 12.73 7.67
CA THR A 489 -12.89 12.07 7.43
C THR A 489 -14.02 12.97 7.91
N LYS A 490 -14.98 13.28 7.06
CA LYS A 490 -16.15 14.06 7.49
C LYS A 490 -17.05 13.20 8.37
N LEU A 491 -17.72 13.80 9.35
CA LEU A 491 -18.68 13.09 10.20
C LEU A 491 -19.78 12.42 9.36
N GLY A 492 -20.16 11.21 9.76
CA GLY A 492 -21.08 10.31 9.06
C GLY A 492 -20.47 9.51 7.92
N GLU A 493 -19.22 9.77 7.54
CA GLU A 493 -18.56 9.04 6.45
C GLU A 493 -17.76 7.84 6.96
N ARG A 494 -17.62 6.82 6.09
CA ARG A 494 -16.77 5.66 6.35
C ARG A 494 -15.31 6.08 6.41
N ILE A 495 -14.59 5.62 7.43
CA ILE A 495 -13.14 5.78 7.58
C ILE A 495 -12.44 4.93 6.51
N ARG A 496 -11.51 5.54 5.76
CA ARG A 496 -10.90 4.95 4.55
C ARG A 496 -9.37 4.87 4.62
N PRO A 497 -8.73 3.99 3.82
CA PRO A 497 -7.27 3.88 3.78
C PRO A 497 -6.56 5.09 3.13
N ARG A 498 -7.29 5.98 2.46
CA ARG A 498 -6.75 7.12 1.70
C ARG A 498 -7.75 8.28 1.62
N GLN A 499 -7.23 9.49 1.37
CA GLN A 499 -8.02 10.73 1.22
C GLN A 499 -8.73 10.81 -0.13
N GLU A 500 -8.08 10.30 -1.18
CA GLU A 500 -8.58 10.28 -2.54
C GLU A 500 -9.80 9.36 -2.70
N ALA A 501 -10.40 9.38 -3.88
CA ALA A 501 -11.42 8.41 -4.26
C ALA A 501 -10.92 6.96 -4.05
N ALA A 502 -11.87 6.08 -3.71
CA ALA A 502 -11.58 4.67 -3.50
C ALA A 502 -10.90 4.07 -4.75
N GLN A 503 -9.83 3.31 -4.52
CA GLN A 503 -9.12 2.59 -5.57
C GLN A 503 -9.53 1.12 -5.56
N ASN A 504 -9.37 0.44 -6.70
CA ASN A 504 -9.64 -1.00 -6.81
C ASN A 504 -8.79 -1.76 -5.76
N GLY A 505 -9.43 -2.64 -4.99
CA GLY A 505 -8.83 -3.41 -3.91
C GLY A 505 -8.88 -2.74 -2.52
N ASP A 506 -9.33 -1.48 -2.41
CA ASP A 506 -9.52 -0.85 -1.09
C ASP A 506 -10.63 -1.52 -0.26
N ASP A 507 -11.62 -2.09 -0.93
CA ASP A 507 -12.74 -2.84 -0.35
C ASP A 507 -12.33 -4.17 0.29
N GLN A 508 -11.20 -4.72 -0.18
CA GLN A 508 -10.57 -5.96 0.31
C GLN A 508 -9.65 -5.73 1.51
N LEU A 509 -9.30 -4.47 1.82
CA LEU A 509 -8.43 -4.17 2.95
C LEU A 509 -9.18 -4.36 4.27
N ILE A 510 -8.50 -4.97 5.23
CA ILE A 510 -9.02 -5.25 6.56
C ILE A 510 -8.45 -4.21 7.54
N PRO A 511 -9.28 -3.35 8.14
CA PRO A 511 -8.82 -2.41 9.16
C PRO A 511 -8.50 -3.13 10.47
N SER A 512 -7.36 -2.78 11.06
CA SER A 512 -6.89 -3.20 12.37
C SER A 512 -6.63 -1.96 13.21
N ILE A 513 -7.51 -1.69 14.18
CA ILE A 513 -7.42 -0.52 15.04
C ILE A 513 -6.34 -0.71 16.10
N LEU A 514 -5.49 0.30 16.25
CA LEU A 514 -4.58 0.41 17.38
C LEU A 514 -5.27 1.22 18.48
N LEU A 515 -5.79 0.53 19.50
CA LEU A 515 -6.47 1.18 20.61
C LEU A 515 -5.46 1.90 21.50
N ASN A 516 -5.66 3.22 21.68
CA ASN A 516 -5.01 3.92 22.78
C ASN A 516 -5.83 3.66 24.04
N THR A 517 -5.35 2.74 24.89
CA THR A 517 -6.04 2.25 26.10
C THR A 517 -6.34 3.31 27.15
N ALA A 518 -5.91 4.56 26.96
CA ALA A 518 -6.22 5.70 27.81
C ALA A 518 -7.51 6.45 27.43
N GLN A 519 -8.21 6.08 26.34
CA GLN A 519 -9.38 6.82 25.86
C GLN A 519 -10.69 6.31 26.47
N SER A 520 -11.40 7.19 27.18
CA SER A 520 -12.79 6.94 27.64
C SER A 520 -13.85 7.26 26.59
N THR A 521 -13.51 8.04 25.56
CA THR A 521 -14.42 8.49 24.50
C THR A 521 -14.15 7.75 23.20
N LEU A 522 -15.17 7.10 22.64
CA LEU A 522 -15.11 6.48 21.31
C LEU A 522 -15.50 7.51 20.23
N TYR A 523 -14.62 7.72 19.24
CA TYR A 523 -14.82 8.72 18.17
C TYR A 523 -15.52 8.15 16.93
N TYR A 524 -15.60 6.82 16.82
CA TYR A 524 -16.09 6.15 15.62
C TYR A 524 -17.14 5.08 15.96
N GLY A 525 -18.05 4.87 15.03
CA GLY A 525 -18.94 3.72 15.02
C GLY A 525 -18.31 2.53 14.31
N SER A 526 -18.80 1.33 14.57
CA SER A 526 -18.44 0.14 13.80
C SER A 526 -19.67 -0.60 13.28
N PHE A 527 -19.48 -1.29 12.15
CA PHE A 527 -20.48 -2.18 11.55
C PHE A 527 -19.77 -3.41 11.00
N ILE A 528 -20.20 -4.61 11.42
CA ILE A 528 -19.62 -5.86 10.93
C ILE A 528 -20.34 -6.24 9.63
N ARG A 529 -19.59 -6.27 8.54
CA ARG A 529 -20.07 -6.72 7.24
C ARG A 529 -20.32 -8.25 7.24
N PRO A 530 -21.09 -8.79 6.27
CA PRO A 530 -21.34 -10.24 6.16
C PRO A 530 -20.08 -11.11 6.02
N ASP A 531 -18.95 -10.52 5.61
CA ASP A 531 -17.63 -11.18 5.50
C ASP A 531 -16.84 -11.20 6.83
N ASN A 532 -17.45 -10.78 7.95
CA ASN A 532 -16.85 -10.59 9.26
C ASN A 532 -15.77 -9.49 9.34
N VAL A 533 -15.70 -8.58 8.36
CA VAL A 533 -14.82 -7.41 8.43
C VAL A 533 -15.59 -6.22 9.00
N SER A 534 -15.01 -5.52 9.96
CA SER A 534 -15.59 -4.31 10.55
C SER A 534 -15.32 -3.09 9.68
N ASP A 535 -16.37 -2.40 9.28
CA ASP A 535 -16.31 -1.03 8.77
C ASP A 535 -16.42 -0.04 9.91
N TYR A 536 -15.70 1.09 9.79
CA TYR A 536 -15.69 2.15 10.78
C TYR A 536 -16.19 3.46 10.19
N TYR A 537 -16.92 4.24 10.98
CA TYR A 537 -17.56 5.50 10.55
C TYR A 537 -17.20 6.63 11.50
N ALA A 538 -16.94 7.82 10.97
CA ALA A 538 -16.65 9.00 11.79
C ALA A 538 -17.92 9.46 12.50
N GLU A 539 -17.93 9.37 13.83
CA GLU A 539 -19.13 9.62 14.64
C GLU A 539 -18.98 10.84 15.55
N ARG A 540 -17.75 11.26 15.87
CA ARG A 540 -17.48 12.44 16.71
C ARG A 540 -16.34 13.28 16.15
N GLU A 541 -16.35 14.57 16.46
CA GLU A 541 -15.24 15.43 16.07
C GLU A 541 -13.94 15.01 16.77
N ASN A 542 -12.87 14.93 15.99
CA ASN A 542 -11.53 14.63 16.42
C ASN A 542 -10.51 15.47 15.63
N LEU A 543 -9.95 16.49 16.27
CA LEU A 543 -8.91 17.33 15.67
C LEU A 543 -7.50 16.78 15.94
N ASP A 544 -7.38 15.75 16.78
CA ASP A 544 -6.10 15.13 17.14
C ASP A 544 -5.92 13.80 16.40
N PRO A 545 -5.06 13.75 15.36
CA PRO A 545 -4.90 12.56 14.54
C PRO A 545 -4.37 11.34 15.31
N ASP A 546 -3.77 11.53 16.48
CA ASP A 546 -3.22 10.44 17.30
C ASP A 546 -4.28 9.68 18.09
N ARG A 547 -5.53 10.17 18.10
CA ARG A 547 -6.61 9.49 18.79
C ARG A 547 -7.13 8.27 18.06
N ILE A 548 -6.99 8.24 16.74
CA ILE A 548 -7.48 7.14 15.90
C ILE A 548 -6.36 6.73 14.95
N ILE A 549 -5.77 5.57 15.23
CA ILE A 549 -4.70 4.99 14.42
C ILE A 549 -5.17 3.63 13.92
N MET A 550 -5.07 3.39 12.61
CA MET A 550 -5.43 2.12 11.99
C MET A 550 -4.33 1.62 11.08
N TYR A 551 -4.07 0.31 11.16
CA TYR A 551 -3.39 -0.42 10.11
C TYR A 551 -4.42 -0.99 9.14
N TRP A 552 -4.20 -0.83 7.84
CA TRP A 552 -4.96 -1.53 6.80
C TRP A 552 -4.15 -2.73 6.33
N LEU A 553 -4.71 -3.91 6.50
CA LEU A 553 -4.11 -5.19 6.15
C LEU A 553 -4.62 -5.63 4.78
N ASP A 554 -3.72 -6.20 3.98
CA ASP A 554 -3.97 -6.71 2.63
C ASP A 554 -3.96 -8.25 2.68
N PRO A 555 -5.13 -8.90 2.59
CA PRO A 555 -5.22 -10.35 2.49
C PRO A 555 -4.56 -10.80 1.19
N SER A 556 -3.52 -11.62 1.30
CA SER A 556 -2.81 -12.07 0.10
C SER A 556 -2.27 -13.48 0.22
N ASP A 557 -2.18 -14.13 -0.93
CA ASP A 557 -1.63 -15.48 -1.03
C ASP A 557 -0.11 -15.45 -1.24
N ALA A 558 0.51 -16.62 -1.06
CA ALA A 558 1.95 -16.79 -1.27
C ALA A 558 2.32 -16.56 -2.74
N ALA A 559 3.27 -15.67 -3.00
CA ALA A 559 3.67 -15.29 -4.35
C ALA A 559 4.61 -16.29 -5.02
N ILE A 560 5.22 -17.20 -4.26
CA ILE A 560 6.10 -18.27 -4.75
C ILE A 560 5.43 -19.61 -4.48
N HIS A 561 5.00 -20.29 -5.54
CA HIS A 561 4.39 -21.62 -5.48
C HIS A 561 4.59 -22.37 -6.81
N PHE A 562 4.33 -23.67 -6.79
CA PHE A 562 4.53 -24.55 -7.95
C PHE A 562 3.23 -25.13 -8.53
N LEU A 563 2.09 -24.56 -8.12
CA LEU A 563 0.78 -24.90 -8.69
C LEU A 563 0.67 -24.35 -10.11
N THR A 564 -0.02 -25.10 -10.98
CA THR A 564 -0.29 -24.68 -12.36
C THR A 564 -1.25 -23.50 -12.36
N ALA A 565 -0.93 -22.44 -13.12
CA ALA A 565 -1.83 -21.31 -13.28
C ALA A 565 -3.20 -21.76 -13.86
N PRO A 566 -4.32 -21.18 -13.41
CA PRO A 566 -4.45 -20.01 -12.53
C PRO A 566 -4.53 -20.34 -11.03
N SER A 567 -4.26 -21.58 -10.61
CA SER A 567 -4.39 -21.98 -9.20
C SER A 567 -3.44 -21.22 -8.29
N ALA A 568 -3.93 -20.85 -7.11
CA ALA A 568 -3.17 -20.22 -6.04
C ALA A 568 -3.18 -21.13 -4.78
N PRO A 569 -2.19 -21.01 -3.88
CA PRO A 569 -2.10 -21.86 -2.70
C PRO A 569 -3.31 -21.80 -1.76
N GLY A 570 -4.07 -20.71 -1.74
CA GLY A 570 -5.23 -20.46 -0.88
C GLY A 570 -4.85 -20.24 0.58
N LEU A 571 -3.75 -19.53 0.86
CA LEU A 571 -3.29 -19.29 2.24
C LEU A 571 -3.91 -18.07 2.91
N SER A 572 -4.19 -17.01 2.14
CA SER A 572 -4.87 -15.77 2.59
C SER A 572 -4.32 -15.19 3.90
N ILE A 573 -3.08 -14.70 3.86
CA ILE A 573 -2.39 -14.10 5.02
C ILE A 573 -2.56 -12.57 4.99
N ASN A 574 -2.88 -11.98 6.13
CA ASN A 574 -3.19 -10.55 6.23
C ASN A 574 -1.93 -9.73 6.52
N TRP A 575 -1.41 -9.04 5.49
CA TRP A 575 -0.15 -8.29 5.59
C TRP A 575 -0.38 -6.78 5.78
N PRO A 576 0.35 -6.10 6.67
CA PRO A 576 0.27 -4.65 6.82
C PRO A 576 0.61 -3.90 5.52
N LYS A 577 -0.28 -3.01 5.08
CA LYS A 577 -0.10 -2.21 3.86
C LYS A 577 -0.02 -0.72 4.14
N TYR A 578 -0.92 -0.20 4.97
CA TYR A 578 -0.97 1.22 5.30
C TYR A 578 -1.12 1.43 6.80
N LYS A 579 -0.40 2.41 7.35
CA LYS A 579 -0.70 2.98 8.67
C LYS A 579 -1.30 4.36 8.47
N ARG A 580 -2.46 4.59 9.08
CA ARG A 580 -3.21 5.85 8.94
C ARG A 580 -3.61 6.40 10.29
N LYS A 581 -3.55 7.72 10.37
CA LYS A 581 -4.09 8.53 11.46
C LYS A 581 -5.31 9.29 10.94
N TYR A 582 -6.26 9.62 11.80
CA TYR A 582 -7.51 10.23 11.36
C TYR A 582 -7.89 11.46 12.15
N THR A 583 -8.14 12.55 11.43
CA THR A 583 -8.98 13.64 11.93
C THR A 583 -10.42 13.43 11.47
N GLN A 584 -11.36 13.82 12.30
CA GLN A 584 -12.78 13.72 12.04
C GLN A 584 -13.41 15.09 12.22
N ILE A 585 -14.02 15.64 11.18
CA ILE A 585 -14.52 17.01 11.21
C ILE A 585 -15.94 17.10 10.68
N TRP A 586 -16.64 18.12 11.13
CA TRP A 586 -17.85 18.59 10.46
C TRP A 586 -17.50 19.10 9.04
N PRO A 587 -18.32 18.80 8.01
CA PRO A 587 -18.15 19.45 6.71
C PRO A 587 -18.23 20.97 6.80
N ALA A 588 -17.43 21.67 6.00
CA ALA A 588 -17.42 23.14 5.98
C ALA A 588 -18.61 23.74 5.22
N ALA A 589 -19.07 23.08 4.14
CA ALA A 589 -20.13 23.60 3.28
C ALA A 589 -21.52 23.27 3.85
N LEU A 590 -22.43 24.25 3.93
CA LEU A 590 -23.82 24.03 4.37
C LEU A 590 -24.57 23.05 3.47
N ALA A 591 -24.20 22.95 2.19
CA ALA A 591 -24.78 22.00 1.24
C ALA A 591 -24.54 20.52 1.61
N ASP A 592 -23.55 20.23 2.46
CA ASP A 592 -23.27 18.86 2.95
C ASP A 592 -24.20 18.42 4.11
N TYR A 593 -25.15 19.28 4.50
CA TYR A 593 -26.12 19.08 5.57
C TYR A 593 -27.57 19.10 5.05
N GLN A 594 -28.47 18.47 5.81
CA GLN A 594 -29.90 18.71 5.68
C GLN A 594 -30.30 19.90 6.56
N PRO A 595 -30.90 20.96 6.00
CA PRO A 595 -31.28 22.14 6.77
C PRO A 595 -32.53 21.85 7.62
N VAL A 596 -32.55 22.38 8.85
CA VAL A 596 -33.69 22.29 9.77
C VAL A 596 -33.92 23.66 10.42
N ASN A 597 -34.99 24.33 10.03
CA ASN A 597 -35.47 25.55 10.65
C ASN A 597 -36.30 25.24 11.90
N VAL A 598 -36.05 26.01 12.96
CA VAL A 598 -36.76 25.91 14.23
C VAL A 598 -37.16 27.31 14.73
N PRO A 599 -38.13 27.42 15.66
CA PRO A 599 -38.36 28.68 16.36
C PRO A 599 -37.08 29.17 17.06
N ASN A 600 -37.07 30.44 17.48
CA ASN A 600 -35.89 31.02 18.14
C ASN A 600 -35.44 30.29 19.43
N ALA A 601 -36.35 29.64 20.13
CA ALA A 601 -36.03 28.81 21.30
C ALA A 601 -35.73 27.33 20.97
N GLY A 602 -35.88 26.92 19.71
CA GLY A 602 -35.79 25.52 19.27
C GLY A 602 -37.14 24.81 19.10
N SER A 603 -37.11 23.56 18.65
CA SER A 603 -38.29 22.74 18.36
C SER A 603 -38.79 21.93 19.57
N SER A 604 -40.08 21.64 19.60
CA SER A 604 -40.73 20.79 20.61
C SER A 604 -41.26 19.49 20.00
N ALA A 605 -41.91 18.65 20.81
CA ALA A 605 -42.61 17.46 20.33
C ALA A 605 -43.70 17.78 19.30
N ALA A 606 -44.20 19.03 19.27
CA ALA A 606 -45.20 19.47 18.30
C ALA A 606 -44.60 19.94 16.98
N THR A 607 -43.34 20.41 16.96
CA THR A 607 -42.74 21.13 15.81
C THR A 607 -41.42 20.55 15.32
N GLY A 608 -40.93 19.46 15.93
CA GLY A 608 -39.73 18.77 15.49
C GLY A 608 -39.95 17.90 14.25
N PRO A 609 -38.91 17.63 13.43
CA PRO A 609 -38.93 16.54 12.44
C PRO A 609 -39.43 15.23 13.06
N LYS A 610 -40.38 14.55 12.39
CA LYS A 610 -40.91 13.23 12.81
C LYS A 610 -40.17 12.11 12.12
N PHE A 611 -39.93 11.02 12.85
CA PHE A 611 -39.40 9.77 12.32
C PHE A 611 -40.42 8.64 12.47
N ALA A 612 -40.25 7.58 11.69
CA ALA A 612 -41.05 6.37 11.85
C ALA A 612 -40.61 5.59 13.09
N ALA A 613 -41.57 4.96 13.78
CA ALA A 613 -41.32 4.13 14.96
C ALA A 613 -40.31 3.00 14.67
N THR A 614 -40.42 2.42 13.49
CA THR A 614 -39.65 1.29 12.94
C THR A 614 -38.23 1.68 12.55
N ASN A 615 -37.94 2.97 12.39
CA ASN A 615 -36.64 3.48 11.95
C ASN A 615 -36.26 4.76 12.71
N LEU A 616 -36.34 4.72 14.05
CA LEU A 616 -35.98 5.86 14.90
C LEU A 616 -34.45 6.05 14.92
N PRO A 617 -33.92 7.26 14.64
CA PRO A 617 -32.49 7.51 14.65
C PRO A 617 -31.94 7.67 16.06
N GLN A 618 -30.64 7.44 16.19
CA GLN A 618 -29.84 7.87 17.33
C GLN A 618 -29.18 9.21 17.02
N LEU A 619 -29.22 10.17 17.95
CA LEU A 619 -28.34 11.34 17.90
C LEU A 619 -26.97 10.93 18.44
N VAL A 620 -26.00 10.79 17.54
CA VAL A 620 -24.68 10.25 17.88
C VAL A 620 -23.74 11.33 18.41
N PHE A 621 -23.84 12.51 17.81
CA PHE A 621 -23.01 13.66 18.17
C PHE A 621 -23.66 14.97 17.74
N GLN A 622 -23.34 16.02 18.46
CA GLN A 622 -23.70 17.40 18.12
C GLN A 622 -22.52 18.34 18.42
N ASP A 623 -22.52 19.55 17.87
CA ASP A 623 -21.46 20.52 18.10
C ASP A 623 -21.57 21.31 19.41
N ASP A 624 -22.72 21.26 20.09
CA ASP A 624 -22.85 21.74 21.47
C ASP A 624 -21.86 21.01 22.40
N PRO A 625 -20.91 21.73 23.03
CA PRO A 625 -19.95 21.14 23.97
C PRO A 625 -20.60 20.39 25.14
N THR A 626 -21.83 20.77 25.52
CA THR A 626 -22.57 20.13 26.61
C THR A 626 -23.47 18.98 26.16
N GLN A 627 -23.64 18.80 24.85
CA GLN A 627 -24.47 17.75 24.22
C GLN A 627 -25.94 17.75 24.70
N LYS A 628 -26.56 18.92 24.82
CA LYS A 628 -27.92 19.13 25.34
C LYS A 628 -28.85 19.87 24.41
N GLU A 629 -28.34 20.53 23.37
CA GLU A 629 -29.18 21.33 22.46
C GLU A 629 -30.11 20.48 21.60
N ALA A 630 -29.70 19.29 21.16
CA ALA A 630 -30.53 18.37 20.39
C ALA A 630 -30.73 17.03 21.09
N SER A 631 -31.89 16.41 20.89
CA SER A 631 -32.20 15.03 21.30
C SER A 631 -33.29 14.40 20.43
N VAL A 632 -33.33 13.07 20.35
CA VAL A 632 -34.43 12.34 19.72
C VAL A 632 -35.33 11.78 20.83
N ASP A 633 -36.56 12.26 20.88
CA ASP A 633 -37.56 11.75 21.82
C ASP A 633 -38.25 10.51 21.23
N ALA A 634 -38.05 9.36 21.87
CA ALA A 634 -38.61 8.09 21.44
C ALA A 634 -40.14 8.01 21.61
N GLN A 635 -40.73 8.76 22.55
CA GLN A 635 -42.18 8.71 22.78
C GLN A 635 -42.94 9.40 21.66
N THR A 636 -42.48 10.59 21.28
CA THR A 636 -43.14 11.40 20.25
C THR A 636 -42.54 11.14 18.85
N GLN A 637 -41.42 10.43 18.78
CA GLN A 637 -40.65 10.12 17.57
C GLN A 637 -40.14 11.38 16.87
N ARG A 638 -39.73 12.39 17.67
CA ARG A 638 -39.40 13.73 17.19
C ARG A 638 -37.98 14.11 17.54
N LEU A 639 -37.36 14.90 16.66
CA LEU A 639 -36.16 15.67 17.01
C LEU A 639 -36.56 16.90 17.84
N ILE A 640 -36.13 16.93 19.08
CA ILE A 640 -36.32 18.04 20.02
C ILE A 640 -35.05 18.87 20.04
N VAL A 641 -35.20 20.19 19.93
CA VAL A 641 -34.09 21.13 19.91
C VAL A 641 -34.37 22.23 20.93
N ASN A 642 -33.41 22.52 21.81
CA ASN A 642 -33.48 23.62 22.76
C ASN A 642 -32.32 24.59 22.52
N LEU A 643 -32.64 25.72 21.89
CA LEU A 643 -31.70 26.81 21.62
C LEU A 643 -31.91 27.99 22.57
N SER A 644 -32.70 27.85 23.65
CA SER A 644 -33.03 29.00 24.51
C SER A 644 -31.78 29.63 25.14
N SER A 645 -30.81 28.81 25.52
CA SER A 645 -29.51 29.22 26.07
C SER A 645 -28.36 29.26 25.05
N SER A 646 -28.62 28.86 23.80
CA SER A 646 -27.64 28.88 22.71
C SER A 646 -27.31 30.33 22.33
N ALA A 647 -26.02 30.63 22.16
CA ALA A 647 -25.55 31.96 21.79
C ALA A 647 -25.58 32.19 20.27
N ASP A 648 -25.23 31.17 19.49
CA ASP A 648 -25.20 31.23 18.02
C ASP A 648 -26.55 30.93 17.37
N LYS A 649 -27.50 30.35 18.15
CA LYS A 649 -28.82 29.90 17.71
C LYS A 649 -28.74 28.88 16.57
N THR A 650 -27.70 28.06 16.60
CA THR A 650 -27.46 26.98 15.63
C THR A 650 -27.05 25.69 16.35
N ASN A 651 -27.23 24.56 15.69
CA ASN A 651 -26.72 23.27 16.14
C ASN A 651 -26.43 22.37 14.93
N ARG A 652 -25.25 21.77 14.87
CA ARG A 652 -24.96 20.65 13.95
C ARG A 652 -25.18 19.34 14.68
N SER A 653 -25.98 18.47 14.07
CA SER A 653 -26.37 17.19 14.66
C SER A 653 -26.10 16.04 13.69
N LEU A 654 -25.54 14.95 14.18
CA LEU A 654 -25.30 13.72 13.42
C LEU A 654 -26.29 12.64 13.87
N LEU A 655 -27.23 12.31 12.98
CA LEU A 655 -28.15 11.20 13.18
C LEU A 655 -27.59 9.91 12.59
N LYS A 656 -27.86 8.79 13.25
CA LYS A 656 -27.55 7.45 12.78
C LYS A 656 -28.80 6.58 12.79
N PHE A 657 -29.14 6.04 11.63
CA PHE A 657 -30.14 5.02 11.45
C PHE A 657 -29.45 3.66 11.30
N ASN A 658 -29.93 2.64 11.98
CA ASN A 658 -29.32 1.31 11.96
C ASN A 658 -30.14 0.36 11.07
N SER A 659 -29.47 -0.47 10.29
CA SER A 659 -30.09 -1.57 9.55
C SER A 659 -29.19 -2.81 9.56
N SER A 660 -29.72 -3.95 9.11
CA SER A 660 -28.92 -5.16 8.88
C SER A 660 -27.90 -5.03 7.75
N THR A 661 -28.06 -4.03 6.88
CA THR A 661 -27.19 -3.80 5.70
C THR A 661 -26.10 -2.75 5.95
N GLY A 662 -26.13 -2.06 7.08
CA GLY A 662 -25.23 -0.98 7.42
C GLY A 662 -25.94 0.20 8.07
N PRO A 663 -25.19 1.16 8.65
CA PRO A 663 -25.74 2.41 9.15
C PRO A 663 -26.00 3.40 8.01
N TRP A 664 -27.00 4.27 8.19
CA TRP A 664 -27.19 5.47 7.40
C TRP A 664 -27.03 6.69 8.29
N TYR A 665 -26.09 7.56 7.94
CA TYR A 665 -25.84 8.80 8.67
C TYR A 665 -26.48 9.99 7.95
N VAL A 666 -27.09 10.88 8.73
CA VAL A 666 -27.63 12.16 8.24
C VAL A 666 -27.06 13.29 9.08
N ARG A 667 -26.40 14.24 8.42
CA ARG A 667 -25.93 15.48 9.01
C ARG A 667 -27.04 16.51 8.94
N LEU A 668 -27.42 17.08 10.08
CA LEU A 668 -28.40 18.17 10.17
C LEU A 668 -27.67 19.47 10.50
N TYR A 669 -28.09 20.55 9.82
CA TYR A 669 -27.76 21.91 10.22
C TYR A 669 -29.05 22.56 10.72
N ILE A 670 -29.15 22.72 12.03
CA ILE A 670 -30.34 23.20 12.73
C ILE A 670 -30.13 24.66 13.07
N GLN A 671 -31.11 25.52 12.78
CA GLN A 671 -30.97 26.95 12.96
C GLN A 671 -32.31 27.62 13.31
N SER A 672 -32.26 28.65 14.14
CA SER A 672 -33.39 29.54 14.37
C SER A 672 -33.84 30.23 13.08
N GLU A 673 -35.15 30.26 12.81
CA GLU A 673 -35.74 31.01 11.69
C GLU A 673 -35.43 32.52 11.72
N GLU A 674 -34.99 33.04 12.87
CA GLU A 674 -34.64 34.46 13.07
C GLU A 674 -33.14 34.74 12.88
N ARG A 675 -32.31 33.70 12.79
CA ARG A 675 -30.87 33.84 12.57
C ARG A 675 -30.59 34.13 11.09
N LEU A 676 -29.88 35.21 10.82
CA LEU A 676 -29.40 35.61 9.49
C LEU A 676 -27.86 35.61 9.46
N GLY A 677 -27.29 35.63 8.27
CA GLY A 677 -25.86 35.73 8.04
C GLY A 677 -25.36 37.16 8.21
N SER A 678 -24.10 37.38 7.86
CA SER A 678 -23.49 38.70 7.86
C SER A 678 -22.37 38.78 6.83
N PRO A 679 -22.21 39.92 6.15
CA PRO A 679 -21.23 40.03 5.08
C PRO A 679 -19.81 39.99 5.63
N GLU A 680 -18.86 39.64 4.77
CA GLU A 680 -17.45 39.83 5.09
C GLU A 680 -17.21 41.30 5.38
N VAL A 681 -16.57 41.57 6.51
CA VAL A 681 -16.03 42.88 6.84
C VAL A 681 -14.56 42.82 6.47
N PRO A 682 -14.13 43.46 5.37
CA PRO A 682 -12.72 43.46 4.98
C PRO A 682 -11.90 44.22 6.01
N ASP A 683 -10.68 43.74 6.27
CA ASP A 683 -9.71 44.49 7.08
C ASP A 683 -9.21 45.71 6.27
N PRO A 684 -9.55 46.96 6.66
CA PRO A 684 -9.26 48.13 5.84
C PRO A 684 -7.76 48.43 5.67
N ASP A 685 -6.88 47.91 6.53
CA ASP A 685 -5.45 48.30 6.56
C ASP A 685 -4.42 47.15 6.54
N GLY A 686 -4.83 45.88 6.69
CA GLY A 686 -3.98 44.70 6.49
C GLY A 686 -2.85 44.48 7.49
N ASN A 687 -2.79 45.27 8.57
CA ASN A 687 -1.81 45.16 9.66
C ASN A 687 -2.58 44.94 10.98
N GLY A 688 -3.10 43.73 11.20
CA GLY A 688 -4.15 43.47 12.20
C GLY A 688 -3.85 43.78 13.69
N PRO A 689 -4.75 43.43 14.65
CA PRO A 689 -6.09 42.87 14.49
C PRO A 689 -7.23 43.83 14.90
N LEU A 690 -8.45 43.38 14.58
CA LEU A 690 -9.78 43.69 15.19
C LEU A 690 -10.73 44.63 14.43
N ASN A 691 -11.10 44.28 13.20
CA ASN A 691 -12.46 44.53 12.67
C ASN A 691 -12.79 43.66 11.46
N GLY A 692 -11.77 43.08 10.81
CA GLY A 692 -11.97 42.10 9.75
C GLY A 692 -12.68 40.84 10.26
N ALA A 693 -13.84 40.51 9.67
CA ALA A 693 -14.62 39.32 10.01
C ALA A 693 -15.03 38.61 8.72
N PRO A 694 -14.87 37.29 8.61
CA PRO A 694 -15.30 36.55 7.43
C PRO A 694 -16.83 36.59 7.31
N ALA A 695 -17.34 36.46 6.08
CA ALA A 695 -18.77 36.30 5.85
C ALA A 695 -19.31 35.09 6.64
N VAL A 696 -20.48 35.28 7.26
CA VAL A 696 -21.20 34.22 7.96
C VAL A 696 -22.39 33.83 7.11
N TYR A 697 -22.31 32.64 6.50
CA TYR A 697 -23.40 32.06 5.74
C TYR A 697 -24.33 31.26 6.65
N THR A 698 -25.62 31.29 6.37
CA THR A 698 -26.63 30.54 7.13
C THR A 698 -27.66 29.91 6.20
N ILE A 699 -28.49 28.98 6.70
CA ILE A 699 -29.52 28.35 5.83
C ILE A 699 -30.64 29.32 5.44
N ASN A 700 -30.77 30.45 6.15
CA ASN A 700 -31.74 31.51 5.88
C ASN A 700 -31.10 32.73 5.21
N ASP A 701 -29.78 32.70 4.94
CA ASP A 701 -29.01 33.78 4.30
C ASP A 701 -27.74 33.16 3.71
N MET A 702 -27.88 32.59 2.52
CA MET A 702 -26.86 31.85 1.79
C MET A 702 -25.91 32.78 1.00
N ASN A 703 -26.28 34.05 0.82
CA ASN A 703 -25.44 35.07 0.20
C ASN A 703 -24.66 35.91 1.25
N ALA A 704 -25.03 35.79 2.54
CA ALA A 704 -24.48 36.48 3.69
C ALA A 704 -24.62 38.01 3.65
N ASP A 705 -25.71 38.56 3.12
CA ASP A 705 -25.97 40.01 3.09
C ASP A 705 -26.71 40.53 4.34
N GLY A 706 -27.10 39.65 5.26
CA GLY A 706 -27.87 39.97 6.45
C GLY A 706 -29.38 40.12 6.20
N ILE A 707 -29.85 39.75 5.01
CA ILE A 707 -31.25 39.70 4.59
C ILE A 707 -31.64 38.22 4.43
N ALA A 708 -32.89 37.90 4.72
CA ALA A 708 -33.36 36.53 4.57
C ALA A 708 -33.41 36.12 3.09
N ASP A 709 -32.82 34.98 2.75
CA ASP A 709 -32.91 34.34 1.43
C ASP A 709 -34.13 33.40 1.39
N TRP A 710 -34.85 33.44 0.26
CA TRP A 710 -36.11 32.70 0.12
C TRP A 710 -35.99 31.56 -0.87
N SER A 711 -34.93 31.46 -1.68
CA SER A 711 -34.75 30.35 -2.64
C SER A 711 -33.37 29.71 -2.53
N ALA A 712 -33.27 28.42 -2.87
CA ALA A 712 -32.01 27.67 -2.86
C ALA A 712 -30.97 28.15 -3.91
N ASN A 713 -31.36 29.06 -4.82
CA ASN A 713 -30.53 29.50 -5.95
C ASN A 713 -29.81 30.85 -5.72
N GLY A 714 -29.88 31.44 -4.52
CA GLY A 714 -29.08 32.64 -4.18
C GLY A 714 -29.32 33.86 -5.07
N LEU A 715 -30.51 33.99 -5.68
CA LEU A 715 -30.83 35.14 -6.51
C LEU A 715 -31.12 36.37 -5.63
N ALA A 716 -30.07 37.12 -5.31
CA ALA A 716 -30.04 38.58 -5.45
C ALA A 716 -28.62 39.18 -5.28
N GLN A 717 -27.58 38.61 -5.92
CA GLN A 717 -26.39 39.44 -6.18
C GLN A 717 -26.70 40.37 -7.37
N GLY A 718 -27.19 41.57 -7.09
CA GLY A 718 -27.23 42.68 -8.04
C GLY A 718 -28.53 42.93 -8.83
N SER A 719 -29.67 42.32 -8.48
CA SER A 719 -30.95 42.95 -8.87
C SER A 719 -31.18 44.12 -7.93
N GLU A 720 -31.54 45.30 -8.47
CA GLU A 720 -31.99 46.44 -7.66
C GLU A 720 -32.90 45.93 -6.54
N ALA A 721 -32.61 46.38 -5.31
CA ALA A 721 -33.25 45.97 -4.06
C ALA A 721 -34.65 45.39 -4.31
N ASP A 722 -34.88 44.12 -3.96
CA ASP A 722 -36.24 43.62 -3.84
C ASP A 722 -36.99 44.65 -2.98
N PRO A 723 -37.97 45.39 -3.52
CA PRO A 723 -38.59 46.50 -2.82
C PRO A 723 -39.35 46.05 -1.56
N LEU A 724 -39.48 44.72 -1.36
CA LEU A 724 -40.12 44.09 -0.22
C LEU A 724 -39.14 43.57 0.84
N GLY A 725 -37.82 43.73 0.67
CA GLY A 725 -36.82 43.40 1.69
C GLY A 725 -36.80 41.92 2.06
N GLY A 726 -37.04 41.04 1.09
CA GLY A 726 -37.01 39.60 1.28
C GLY A 726 -38.36 38.96 1.59
N VAL A 727 -39.44 39.49 1.00
CA VAL A 727 -40.82 39.03 1.21
C VAL A 727 -41.50 38.79 -0.13
N THR A 728 -42.04 37.58 -0.34
CA THR A 728 -42.69 37.18 -1.59
C THR A 728 -44.12 37.72 -1.67
N LYS A 729 -44.54 38.26 -2.83
CA LYS A 729 -45.94 38.68 -3.01
C LYS A 729 -46.87 37.48 -3.11
N ALA A 730 -47.95 37.50 -2.34
CA ALA A 730 -49.05 36.55 -2.38
C ALA A 730 -50.32 37.19 -2.97
N VAL A 731 -51.29 36.37 -3.37
CA VAL A 731 -52.56 36.85 -3.93
C VAL A 731 -53.72 36.20 -3.19
N VAL A 732 -54.69 37.01 -2.76
CA VAL A 732 -55.93 36.51 -2.13
C VAL A 732 -56.62 35.50 -3.04
N GLY A 733 -56.97 34.33 -2.50
CA GLY A 733 -57.63 33.24 -3.20
C GLY A 733 -56.70 32.33 -4.01
N ALA A 734 -55.42 32.67 -4.16
CA ALA A 734 -54.42 31.80 -4.78
C ALA A 734 -53.71 30.95 -3.73
N ARG A 735 -53.36 29.71 -4.08
CA ARG A 735 -52.53 28.86 -3.22
C ARG A 735 -51.09 29.42 -3.18
N LEU A 736 -50.48 29.44 -2.00
CA LEU A 736 -49.04 29.71 -1.88
C LEU A 736 -48.23 28.53 -2.41
N GLU A 737 -47.18 28.86 -3.15
CA GLU A 737 -46.21 27.90 -3.67
C GLU A 737 -44.90 27.98 -2.87
N PRO A 738 -44.18 26.85 -2.69
CA PRO A 738 -42.86 26.87 -2.12
C PRO A 738 -41.90 27.66 -3.01
N PRO A 739 -40.80 28.20 -2.46
CA PRO A 739 -39.92 29.07 -3.21
C PRO A 739 -39.12 28.37 -4.33
N SER A 740 -39.07 27.04 -4.33
CA SER A 740 -38.49 26.26 -5.41
C SER A 740 -39.09 24.85 -5.43
N GLY A 741 -38.95 24.14 -6.55
CA GLY A 741 -39.37 22.74 -6.67
C GLY A 741 -38.54 21.74 -5.84
N ALA A 742 -37.55 22.19 -5.07
CA ALA A 742 -36.80 21.35 -4.14
C ALA A 742 -37.53 21.12 -2.81
N TYR A 743 -38.65 21.83 -2.56
CA TYR A 743 -39.45 21.73 -1.35
C TYR A 743 -40.84 21.17 -1.64
N GLU A 744 -41.43 20.55 -0.63
CA GLU A 744 -42.77 19.99 -0.66
C GLU A 744 -43.83 21.10 -0.66
N LEU A 745 -44.96 20.82 -1.31
CA LEU A 745 -46.10 21.75 -1.41
C LEU A 745 -46.91 21.87 -0.09
N GLY A 746 -46.62 21.01 0.89
CA GLY A 746 -47.17 21.09 2.25
C GLY A 746 -46.28 21.96 3.14
N GLY A 747 -46.75 23.15 3.51
CA GLY A 747 -46.03 24.08 4.38
C GLY A 747 -46.67 24.24 5.77
N TYR A 748 -45.88 24.64 6.76
CA TYR A 748 -46.35 24.98 8.11
C TYR A 748 -46.46 26.50 8.25
N VAL A 749 -47.63 27.03 8.60
CA VAL A 749 -47.80 28.47 8.85
C VAL A 749 -47.28 28.80 10.25
N ALA A 750 -46.07 29.34 10.32
CA ALA A 750 -45.39 29.70 11.56
C ALA A 750 -45.89 31.04 12.15
N LYS A 751 -46.24 32.02 11.30
CA LYS A 751 -46.75 33.34 11.70
C LYS A 751 -47.81 33.84 10.72
N GLY A 752 -48.75 34.66 11.20
CA GLY A 752 -49.84 35.27 10.42
C GLY A 752 -51.17 34.50 10.48
N ARG A 753 -52.29 35.18 10.19
CA ARG A 753 -53.65 34.59 10.28
C ARG A 753 -54.50 34.77 9.04
N CYS A 754 -53.99 35.46 8.02
CA CYS A 754 -54.71 35.80 6.81
C CYS A 754 -54.89 34.66 5.80
N TYR A 755 -55.05 33.41 6.26
CA TYR A 755 -55.22 32.21 5.42
C TYR A 755 -56.50 31.42 5.73
N SER A 756 -56.94 30.57 4.81
CA SER A 756 -58.12 29.71 4.98
C SER A 756 -57.84 28.56 5.95
N ALA A 757 -58.40 28.63 7.16
CA ALA A 757 -58.30 27.55 8.15
C ALA A 757 -58.96 26.23 7.70
N THR A 758 -59.91 26.28 6.76
CA THR A 758 -60.57 25.07 6.21
C THR A 758 -59.69 24.35 5.20
N ALA A 759 -58.92 25.10 4.40
CA ALA A 759 -58.02 24.53 3.39
C ALA A 759 -56.68 24.10 3.99
N TYR A 760 -56.24 24.76 5.06
CA TYR A 760 -54.98 24.47 5.72
C TYR A 760 -55.01 23.15 6.49
N LYS A 761 -53.91 22.40 6.40
CA LYS A 761 -53.61 21.20 7.18
C LYS A 761 -52.21 21.36 7.74
N ASP A 762 -52.03 21.06 9.02
CA ASP A 762 -50.75 21.27 9.69
C ASP A 762 -49.82 20.07 9.40
N PRO A 763 -48.68 20.26 8.72
CA PRO A 763 -47.80 19.15 8.37
C PRO A 763 -47.19 18.44 9.60
N PHE A 764 -47.11 19.09 10.75
CA PHE A 764 -46.65 18.44 11.97
C PHE A 764 -47.73 17.57 12.61
N THR A 765 -49.01 17.87 12.42
CA THR A 765 -50.12 17.08 13.00
C THR A 765 -50.67 16.06 11.99
N ASP A 766 -50.97 16.51 10.78
CA ASP A 766 -51.65 15.74 9.72
C ASP A 766 -50.65 15.03 8.78
N GLY A 767 -49.38 15.46 8.78
CA GLY A 767 -48.34 14.97 7.86
C GLY A 767 -48.20 15.81 6.59
N VAL A 768 -46.99 15.80 6.01
CA VAL A 768 -46.65 16.66 4.86
C VAL A 768 -47.48 16.35 3.62
N ASP A 769 -47.78 15.07 3.35
CA ASP A 769 -48.60 14.67 2.20
C ASP A 769 -50.04 15.19 2.33
N ALA A 770 -50.62 15.16 3.53
CA ALA A 770 -51.94 15.72 3.79
C ALA A 770 -51.95 17.25 3.69
N ALA A 771 -50.88 17.91 4.15
CA ALA A 771 -50.66 19.35 3.96
C ALA A 771 -50.52 19.73 2.47
N ALA A 772 -49.85 18.90 1.68
CA ALA A 772 -49.74 19.08 0.23
C ALA A 772 -51.08 18.88 -0.49
N ALA A 773 -51.92 17.94 -0.04
CA ALA A 773 -53.27 17.75 -0.57
C ALA A 773 -54.24 18.90 -0.18
N GLY A 774 -54.00 19.55 0.95
CA GLY A 774 -54.66 20.80 1.36
C GLY A 774 -54.11 22.03 0.63
N GLY A 775 -54.11 23.19 1.29
CA GLY A 775 -53.43 24.37 0.75
C GLY A 775 -53.39 25.56 1.72
N ILE A 776 -52.33 26.37 1.62
CA ILE A 776 -52.25 27.68 2.27
C ILE A 776 -52.79 28.70 1.27
N ILE A 777 -54.02 29.16 1.48
CA ILE A 777 -54.72 30.10 0.59
C ILE A 777 -54.97 31.39 1.37
N PRO A 778 -54.32 32.52 1.02
CA PRO A 778 -54.60 33.79 1.65
C PRO A 778 -56.04 34.24 1.40
N VAL A 779 -56.71 34.77 2.43
CA VAL A 779 -58.13 35.16 2.37
C VAL A 779 -58.37 36.67 2.52
N ASN A 780 -57.36 37.44 2.92
CA ASN A 780 -57.44 38.89 3.02
C ASN A 780 -56.05 39.55 2.94
N ALA A 781 -56.02 40.86 2.68
CA ALA A 781 -54.82 41.70 2.61
C ALA A 781 -54.97 42.94 3.53
N LEU A 782 -55.53 42.76 4.72
CA LEU A 782 -55.72 43.86 5.68
C LEU A 782 -54.35 44.40 6.13
N SER A 783 -54.20 45.72 6.26
CA SER A 783 -52.91 46.35 6.65
C SER A 783 -52.36 45.89 8.00
N THR A 784 -53.17 45.27 8.85
CA THR A 784 -52.79 44.71 10.15
C THR A 784 -52.63 43.18 10.15
N ASP A 785 -52.95 42.50 9.05
CA ASP A 785 -52.94 41.04 8.91
C ASP A 785 -52.80 40.65 7.43
N ASN A 786 -51.67 40.99 6.82
CA ASN A 786 -51.36 40.68 5.42
C ASN A 786 -49.99 40.01 5.25
N GLU A 787 -49.41 39.45 6.31
CA GLU A 787 -48.12 38.77 6.27
C GLU A 787 -48.22 37.35 6.80
N LEU A 788 -47.57 36.40 6.10
CA LEU A 788 -47.46 35.00 6.48
C LEU A 788 -45.99 34.59 6.50
N THR A 789 -45.58 33.87 7.54
CA THR A 789 -44.32 33.12 7.54
C THR A 789 -44.64 31.65 7.43
N VAL A 790 -44.11 30.99 6.40
CA VAL A 790 -44.36 29.58 6.11
C VAL A 790 -43.04 28.81 6.12
N TRP A 791 -42.98 27.71 6.84
CA TRP A 791 -41.88 26.76 6.72
C TRP A 791 -42.22 25.73 5.66
N TRP A 792 -41.32 25.59 4.68
CA TRP A 792 -41.44 24.60 3.62
C TRP A 792 -40.55 23.40 3.92
N PHE A 793 -41.07 22.21 3.64
CA PHE A 793 -40.41 20.97 4.00
C PHE A 793 -39.57 20.43 2.86
N ARG A 794 -38.49 19.72 3.19
CA ARG A 794 -37.71 18.93 2.25
C ARG A 794 -37.79 17.46 2.65
N LYS A 795 -38.05 16.59 1.69
CA LYS A 795 -37.94 15.14 1.89
C LYS A 795 -36.48 14.71 1.89
N VAL A 796 -36.05 14.12 3.00
CA VAL A 796 -34.76 13.44 3.13
C VAL A 796 -34.96 12.00 2.66
N GLN A 797 -34.50 11.72 1.45
CA GLN A 797 -34.71 10.44 0.79
C GLN A 797 -33.82 9.35 1.41
N ALA A 798 -34.45 8.27 1.87
CA ALA A 798 -33.74 7.07 2.31
C ALA A 798 -32.91 6.46 1.17
N PRO A 799 -31.69 5.95 1.46
CA PRO A 799 -30.80 5.38 0.46
C PRO A 799 -31.25 3.99 -0.05
N GLY A 800 -32.25 3.37 0.58
CA GLY A 800 -32.81 2.07 0.20
C GLY A 800 -34.03 1.71 1.05
N THR A 801 -34.67 0.59 0.74
CA THR A 801 -35.94 0.14 1.37
C THR A 801 -35.81 -0.28 2.83
N GLN A 802 -34.59 -0.44 3.32
CA GLN A 802 -34.29 -0.78 4.72
C GLN A 802 -34.37 0.43 5.67
N PHE A 803 -34.50 1.64 5.11
CA PHE A 803 -34.72 2.86 5.86
C PHE A 803 -35.99 3.56 5.39
N GLU A 804 -36.55 4.41 6.24
CA GLU A 804 -37.70 5.24 5.89
C GLU A 804 -37.26 6.68 5.65
N SER A 805 -37.76 7.27 4.55
CA SER A 805 -37.59 8.71 4.29
C SER A 805 -38.36 9.52 5.33
N PHE A 806 -37.89 10.74 5.59
CA PHE A 806 -38.56 11.67 6.50
C PHE A 806 -38.53 13.09 5.95
N HIS A 807 -39.23 14.01 6.61
CA HIS A 807 -39.30 15.40 6.19
C HIS A 807 -38.66 16.32 7.24
N VAL A 808 -37.95 17.34 6.76
CA VAL A 808 -37.37 18.41 7.60
C VAL A 808 -37.96 19.76 7.18
N PRO A 809 -38.31 20.66 8.13
CA PRO A 809 -38.64 22.04 7.80
C PRO A 809 -37.37 22.74 7.32
N ALA A 810 -37.20 22.89 6.01
CA ALA A 810 -35.91 23.20 5.41
C ALA A 810 -35.65 24.70 5.24
N ILE A 811 -36.70 25.49 5.01
CA ILE A 811 -36.61 26.94 4.76
C ILE A 811 -37.83 27.66 5.35
N ALA A 812 -37.62 28.86 5.87
CA ALA A 812 -38.68 29.75 6.31
C ALA A 812 -38.86 30.89 5.28
N ALA A 813 -40.00 30.94 4.61
CA ALA A 813 -40.32 31.97 3.62
C ALA A 813 -41.38 32.94 4.15
N ARG A 814 -41.23 34.22 3.84
CA ARG A 814 -42.19 35.27 4.22
C ARG A 814 -42.99 35.71 2.99
N TYR A 815 -44.29 35.90 3.19
CA TYR A 815 -45.22 36.31 2.14
C TYR A 815 -46.02 37.53 2.57
N LYS A 816 -46.25 38.45 1.64
CA LYS A 816 -47.10 39.62 1.80
C LYS A 816 -48.27 39.55 0.83
N VAL A 817 -49.49 39.52 1.35
CA VAL A 817 -50.75 39.30 0.63
C VAL A 817 -51.28 40.59 0.02
#